data_AF-A0A4P2SHP7-F1
#
_entry.id   AF-A0A4P2SHP7-F1
#
_cell.length_a   1.000
_cell.length_b   1.000
_cell.length_c   1.000
_cell.angle_alpha   90.00
_cell.angle_beta   90.00
_cell.angle_gamma   90.00
#
_symmetry.space_group_name_H-M   'P 1'
#
loop_
_entity.id
_entity.type
_entity.pdbx_description
1 polymer ?
#
loop_
_entity_poly.entity_id
_entity_poly.type
_entity_poly.pdbx_seq_one_letter_code
_entity_poly.pdbx_strand_id
1 'polypeptide(L)'
;MVENKRTWKEKVHVETQVEERLRKNLTLKSREATKLQKKALKTTKKEFKLSKKNYKQSLKKHKLTLKTGKEPLSINHLLDKKKFVEQKKRKKAQKIAYKRTKKVDETRVVNQVKRETKEGLKREATQKVRTTLTQEDTLNEAMTLYEKTQQAKFNMRTALKTGKTVKNLSVKTAKDTYGLGNRLFNFSRGRGFQRTPKDFTVKKQLMKQLRNRAMRFKAAKEAKKAEQGIGLIRSFFNGQKTLGKVAALILKNPISWVVLLILFLVFLLSGVASSTQKPAIVQEEEDLTASWTYFTKLDAQHTDDNNQFYSNIDDVLFYMNYRYDDFKLLDMDSTGTKNFETILSELWTALNGKKPDYQLKTMQSLETDKKSSYFIEEEQAKHYQEIKKELGYQTLDDLLSFPVKTDALIVNKRYGYDKSKEKLTLYQGIDVLIEANQPFHSPMNGQIVSVPDTETLVIEKEKVARLTIRGVNTLRLTKGMDVEEGTFLGNTKNSTVTFQYEKYKKETKDWFFVNPAFYFPRVTYTQTTLLGSADFSPGASVEKRAQAVYDYLSKKGYTKEGISAILGNFSVESGINPKRAEGDYLNPPVGAHGNSWDEPSWLSMGGPQIYGGRFPNILHRGLGLGQWTDTADGGRRHTLLLDYAKGKNKKWYDLQLQLDFIFDGDAPGSRTAADNVARSKVAATIPELTTYFLTVWEGNPGDKLGERIQAAQNWFTFFSRSGTPIGGSGSEVFAQYKEKMQPLPTDRETKAGQGWPGNAYAPGNCTWYVFNRFAQLGKSIHPTMGNANQWVHNYRQTPGATLESTPKKGDAVIFTNGVAGSSTQYGHVAYVEHVNSDGSFVISEMNVSGEYSMNWRVLKKEAGEYFMRLN
;
A
#
# COMPACT_ATOMS: atom_id res chain seq x y z
N MET A 1 11.78 -40.61 -27.08
CA MET A 1 11.03 -39.47 -27.68
C MET A 1 9.63 -39.87 -28.21
N VAL A 2 8.74 -40.44 -27.39
CA VAL A 2 7.36 -40.80 -27.84
C VAL A 2 6.24 -40.16 -26.99
N GLU A 3 6.56 -39.52 -25.86
CA GLU A 3 5.51 -39.06 -24.93
C GLU A 3 4.91 -37.67 -25.22
N ASN A 4 5.50 -36.86 -26.11
CA ASN A 4 5.02 -35.49 -26.37
C ASN A 4 4.22 -35.32 -27.69
N LYS A 5 4.06 -36.37 -28.51
CA LYS A 5 3.27 -36.28 -29.77
C LYS A 5 1.75 -36.34 -29.55
N ARG A 6 1.26 -36.87 -28.42
CA ARG A 6 -0.19 -37.02 -28.14
C ARG A 6 -0.86 -35.70 -27.74
N THR A 7 -0.21 -34.84 -26.97
CA THR A 7 -0.74 -33.55 -26.48
C THR A 7 -0.83 -32.48 -27.56
N TRP A 8 0.15 -32.42 -28.47
CA TRP A 8 0.14 -31.49 -29.61
C TRP A 8 -0.97 -31.82 -30.61
N LYS A 9 -1.10 -33.10 -31.03
CA LYS A 9 -2.20 -33.54 -31.92
C LYS A 9 -3.59 -33.27 -31.31
N GLU A 10 -3.71 -33.34 -29.98
CA GLU A 10 -4.95 -33.00 -29.28
C GLU A 10 -5.29 -31.51 -29.25
N LYS A 11 -4.29 -30.63 -29.13
CA LYS A 11 -4.48 -29.17 -29.24
C LYS A 11 -4.87 -28.78 -30.67
N VAL A 12 -4.13 -29.27 -31.66
CA VAL A 12 -4.39 -29.03 -33.09
C VAL A 12 -5.81 -29.42 -33.45
N HIS A 13 -6.27 -30.62 -33.07
CA HIS A 13 -7.62 -31.08 -33.42
C HIS A 13 -8.74 -30.28 -32.73
N VAL A 14 -8.53 -29.77 -31.52
CA VAL A 14 -9.49 -28.88 -30.83
C VAL A 14 -9.53 -27.51 -31.50
N GLU A 15 -8.39 -26.98 -31.93
CA GLU A 15 -8.29 -25.70 -32.66
C GLU A 15 -8.95 -25.78 -34.05
N THR A 16 -8.68 -26.84 -34.83
CA THR A 16 -9.34 -27.08 -36.13
C THR A 16 -10.87 -27.14 -35.97
N GLN A 17 -11.36 -27.80 -34.92
CA GLN A 17 -12.79 -27.86 -34.62
C GLN A 17 -13.37 -26.54 -34.06
N VAL A 18 -12.55 -25.62 -33.55
CA VAL A 18 -12.99 -24.27 -33.17
C VAL A 18 -13.10 -23.40 -34.43
N GLU A 19 -12.08 -23.43 -35.28
CA GLU A 19 -12.02 -22.74 -36.58
C GLU A 19 -13.21 -23.11 -37.48
N GLU A 20 -13.48 -24.41 -37.68
CA GLU A 20 -14.59 -24.88 -38.52
C GLU A 20 -15.96 -24.36 -38.01
N ARG A 21 -16.12 -24.28 -36.68
CA ARG A 21 -17.36 -23.78 -36.05
C ARG A 21 -17.47 -22.27 -36.09
N LEU A 22 -16.36 -21.54 -36.13
CA LEU A 22 -16.32 -20.10 -36.30
C LEU A 22 -16.54 -19.71 -37.77
N ARG A 23 -16.05 -20.50 -38.73
CA ARG A 23 -16.34 -20.31 -40.16
C ARG A 23 -17.84 -20.36 -40.46
N LYS A 24 -18.57 -21.26 -39.80
CA LYS A 24 -20.05 -21.34 -39.88
C LYS A 24 -20.78 -20.12 -39.30
N ASN A 25 -20.08 -19.23 -38.58
CA ASN A 25 -20.64 -17.98 -38.06
C ASN A 25 -20.38 -16.77 -38.98
N LEU A 26 -19.47 -16.88 -39.95
CA LEU A 26 -19.08 -15.75 -40.80
C LEU A 26 -20.23 -15.24 -41.69
N THR A 27 -21.20 -16.12 -41.99
CA THR A 27 -22.38 -15.80 -42.80
C THR A 27 -23.61 -15.39 -41.96
N LEU A 28 -23.48 -15.34 -40.63
CA LEU A 28 -24.60 -15.08 -39.70
C LEU A 28 -24.44 -13.75 -38.99
N LYS A 29 -25.55 -13.05 -38.75
CA LYS A 29 -25.56 -11.85 -37.91
C LYS A 29 -25.09 -12.20 -36.48
N SER A 30 -24.36 -11.31 -35.83
CA SER A 30 -23.64 -11.59 -34.57
C SER A 30 -24.52 -12.16 -33.43
N ARG A 31 -25.79 -11.72 -33.36
CA ARG A 31 -26.80 -12.24 -32.42
C ARG A 31 -27.26 -13.66 -32.74
N GLU A 32 -27.42 -13.96 -34.02
CA GLU A 32 -27.85 -15.27 -34.52
C GLU A 32 -26.73 -16.28 -34.37
N ALA A 33 -25.50 -15.90 -34.71
CA ALA A 33 -24.29 -16.69 -34.44
C ALA A 33 -24.18 -17.04 -32.94
N THR A 34 -24.40 -16.06 -32.05
CA THR A 34 -24.34 -16.30 -30.59
C THR A 34 -25.45 -17.22 -30.10
N LYS A 35 -26.69 -17.08 -30.62
CA LYS A 35 -27.81 -17.98 -30.30
C LYS A 35 -27.54 -19.41 -30.80
N LEU A 36 -27.05 -19.56 -32.03
CA LEU A 36 -26.71 -20.84 -32.63
C LEU A 36 -25.65 -21.56 -31.82
N GLN A 37 -24.55 -20.88 -31.47
CA GLN A 37 -23.46 -21.44 -30.69
C GLN A 37 -23.89 -21.79 -29.24
N LYS A 38 -24.83 -21.02 -28.66
CA LYS A 38 -25.44 -21.34 -27.36
C LYS A 38 -26.30 -22.61 -27.42
N LYS A 39 -27.12 -22.77 -28.48
CA LYS A 39 -27.94 -23.97 -28.71
C LYS A 39 -27.04 -25.19 -28.90
N ALA A 40 -26.04 -25.09 -29.77
CA ALA A 40 -25.06 -26.14 -30.01
C ALA A 40 -24.30 -26.52 -28.72
N LEU A 41 -23.86 -25.55 -27.90
CA LEU A 41 -23.22 -25.84 -26.60
C LEU A 41 -24.14 -26.59 -25.64
N LYS A 42 -25.45 -26.30 -25.65
CA LYS A 42 -26.43 -27.04 -24.82
C LYS A 42 -26.55 -28.48 -25.29
N THR A 43 -26.62 -28.71 -26.61
CA THR A 43 -26.68 -30.05 -27.21
C THR A 43 -25.41 -30.85 -26.92
N THR A 44 -24.22 -30.31 -27.19
CA THR A 44 -22.95 -31.01 -26.93
C THR A 44 -22.73 -31.30 -25.43
N LYS A 45 -23.24 -30.44 -24.53
CA LYS A 45 -23.22 -30.73 -23.09
C LYS A 45 -24.11 -31.93 -22.73
N LYS A 46 -25.26 -32.11 -23.38
CA LYS A 46 -26.13 -33.28 -23.18
C LYS A 46 -25.47 -34.55 -23.71
N GLU A 47 -24.93 -34.52 -24.92
CA GLU A 47 -24.21 -35.66 -25.53
C GLU A 47 -22.98 -36.08 -24.72
N PHE A 48 -22.22 -35.12 -24.19
CA PHE A 48 -21.11 -35.39 -23.29
C PHE A 48 -21.56 -36.09 -21.98
N LYS A 49 -22.69 -35.64 -21.40
CA LYS A 49 -23.24 -36.29 -20.19
C LYS A 49 -23.69 -37.72 -20.48
N LEU A 50 -24.35 -37.93 -21.63
CA LEU A 50 -24.83 -39.25 -22.05
C LEU A 50 -23.68 -40.22 -22.32
N SER A 51 -22.69 -39.80 -23.13
CA SER A 51 -21.50 -40.62 -23.41
C SER A 51 -20.68 -40.96 -22.15
N LYS A 52 -20.58 -40.04 -21.19
CA LYS A 52 -19.96 -40.31 -19.88
C LYS A 52 -20.74 -41.36 -19.08
N LYS A 53 -22.07 -41.32 -19.12
CA LYS A 53 -22.93 -42.31 -18.44
C LYS A 53 -22.77 -43.70 -19.07
N ASN A 54 -22.83 -43.77 -20.40
CA ASN A 54 -22.69 -45.03 -21.15
C ASN A 54 -21.31 -45.67 -20.91
N TYR A 55 -20.23 -44.89 -21.01
CA TYR A 55 -18.87 -45.39 -20.71
C TYR A 55 -18.73 -45.94 -19.29
N LYS A 56 -19.30 -45.26 -18.29
CA LYS A 56 -19.28 -45.77 -16.90
C LYS A 56 -20.05 -47.09 -16.77
N GLN A 57 -21.18 -47.22 -17.46
CA GLN A 57 -22.00 -48.43 -17.42
C GLN A 57 -21.30 -49.60 -18.13
N SER A 58 -20.76 -49.40 -19.34
CA SER A 58 -20.04 -50.44 -20.08
C SER A 58 -18.73 -50.84 -19.39
N LEU A 59 -18.01 -49.90 -18.77
CA LEU A 59 -16.84 -50.21 -17.93
C LEU A 59 -17.21 -51.06 -16.71
N LYS A 60 -18.34 -50.75 -16.05
CA LYS A 60 -18.83 -51.54 -14.90
C LYS A 60 -19.22 -52.96 -15.34
N LYS A 61 -19.91 -53.10 -16.47
CA LYS A 61 -20.25 -54.41 -17.04
C LYS A 61 -19.01 -55.22 -17.41
N HIS A 62 -18.05 -54.62 -18.13
CA HIS A 62 -16.81 -55.30 -18.50
C HIS A 62 -16.00 -55.79 -17.28
N LYS A 63 -15.90 -54.96 -16.23
CA LYS A 63 -15.27 -55.36 -14.96
C LYS A 63 -16.00 -56.51 -14.25
N LEU A 64 -17.32 -56.60 -14.41
CA LEU A 64 -18.11 -57.69 -13.85
C LEU A 64 -17.86 -58.99 -14.63
N THR A 65 -17.88 -58.93 -15.97
CA THR A 65 -17.63 -60.07 -16.85
C THR A 65 -16.23 -60.66 -16.66
N LEU A 66 -15.21 -59.80 -16.47
CA LEU A 66 -13.85 -60.23 -16.12
C LEU A 66 -13.78 -61.00 -14.80
N LYS A 67 -14.70 -60.76 -13.87
CA LYS A 67 -14.73 -61.43 -12.57
C LYS A 67 -15.52 -62.75 -12.58
N THR A 68 -16.52 -62.87 -13.46
CA THR A 68 -17.43 -64.02 -13.47
C THR A 68 -17.09 -65.08 -14.51
N GLY A 69 -16.26 -64.77 -15.52
CA GLY A 69 -15.70 -65.74 -16.47
C GLY A 69 -16.68 -66.42 -17.45
N LYS A 70 -17.98 -66.14 -17.35
CA LYS A 70 -19.05 -66.89 -18.04
C LYS A 70 -19.52 -66.29 -19.38
N GLU A 71 -19.03 -65.12 -19.80
CA GLU A 71 -19.45 -64.48 -21.07
C GLU A 71 -18.25 -63.93 -21.88
N PRO A 72 -18.34 -63.87 -23.22
CA PRO A 72 -17.27 -63.36 -24.07
C PRO A 72 -16.97 -61.88 -23.81
N LEU A 73 -15.67 -61.53 -23.78
CA LEU A 73 -15.20 -60.17 -23.47
C LEU A 73 -15.67 -59.16 -24.51
N SER A 74 -16.52 -58.22 -24.08
CA SER A 74 -17.06 -57.18 -24.96
C SER A 74 -16.15 -55.95 -25.13
N ILE A 75 -15.91 -55.57 -26.39
CA ILE A 75 -15.17 -54.35 -26.81
C ILE A 75 -16.00 -53.06 -26.56
N ASN A 76 -17.27 -53.18 -26.17
CA ASN A 76 -18.20 -52.04 -26.01
C ASN A 76 -17.67 -50.94 -25.07
N HIS A 77 -16.93 -51.31 -24.02
CA HIS A 77 -16.35 -50.34 -23.10
C HIS A 77 -15.22 -49.49 -23.72
N LEU A 78 -14.48 -50.03 -24.70
CA LEU A 78 -13.45 -49.30 -25.47
C LEU A 78 -14.10 -48.39 -26.51
N LEU A 79 -15.16 -48.85 -27.18
CA LEU A 79 -15.98 -48.05 -28.11
C LEU A 79 -16.63 -46.86 -27.38
N ASP A 80 -17.22 -47.09 -26.20
CA ASP A 80 -17.81 -46.02 -25.38
C ASP A 80 -16.75 -45.07 -24.81
N LYS A 81 -15.55 -45.57 -24.47
CA LYS A 81 -14.41 -44.73 -24.07
C LYS A 81 -14.00 -43.80 -25.20
N LYS A 82 -13.90 -44.31 -26.44
CA LYS A 82 -13.60 -43.52 -27.64
C LYS A 82 -14.66 -42.44 -27.87
N LYS A 83 -15.96 -42.81 -27.82
CA LYS A 83 -17.08 -41.86 -27.93
C LYS A 83 -17.08 -40.80 -26.82
N PHE A 84 -16.77 -41.17 -25.57
CA PHE A 84 -16.67 -40.24 -24.45
C PHE A 84 -15.54 -39.22 -24.63
N VAL A 85 -14.34 -39.68 -25.04
CA VAL A 85 -13.18 -38.81 -25.29
C VAL A 85 -13.46 -37.86 -26.45
N GLU A 86 -14.09 -38.34 -27.53
CA GLU A 86 -14.49 -37.52 -28.66
C GLU A 86 -15.51 -36.43 -28.24
N GLN A 87 -16.53 -36.80 -27.46
CA GLN A 87 -17.53 -35.86 -26.95
C GLN A 87 -16.94 -34.84 -25.95
N LYS A 88 -15.92 -35.23 -25.18
CA LYS A 88 -15.15 -34.31 -24.32
C LYS A 88 -14.43 -33.25 -25.16
N LYS A 89 -13.81 -33.64 -26.28
CA LYS A 89 -13.14 -32.74 -27.23
C LYS A 89 -14.14 -31.79 -27.89
N ARG A 90 -15.25 -32.32 -28.42
CA ARG A 90 -16.35 -31.53 -29.02
C ARG A 90 -16.90 -30.48 -28.05
N LYS A 91 -17.15 -30.84 -26.79
CA LYS A 91 -17.61 -29.90 -25.75
C LYS A 91 -16.62 -28.77 -25.48
N LYS A 92 -15.31 -29.07 -25.41
CA LYS A 92 -14.27 -28.07 -25.16
C LYS A 92 -14.19 -27.06 -26.30
N ALA A 93 -14.14 -27.54 -27.53
CA ALA A 93 -14.13 -26.70 -28.73
C ALA A 93 -15.42 -25.86 -28.86
N GLN A 94 -16.60 -26.44 -28.63
CA GLN A 94 -17.88 -25.73 -28.63
C GLN A 94 -17.97 -24.62 -27.56
N LYS A 95 -17.35 -24.82 -26.38
CA LYS A 95 -17.28 -23.81 -25.31
C LYS A 95 -16.39 -22.63 -25.72
N ILE A 96 -15.28 -22.89 -26.40
CA ILE A 96 -14.36 -21.86 -26.91
C ILE A 96 -15.02 -21.07 -28.03
N ALA A 97 -15.64 -21.74 -29.01
CA ALA A 97 -16.39 -21.10 -30.08
C ALA A 97 -17.49 -20.18 -29.52
N TYR A 98 -18.31 -20.65 -28.57
CA TYR A 98 -19.34 -19.82 -27.94
C TYR A 98 -18.76 -18.59 -27.21
N LYS A 99 -17.64 -18.74 -26.49
CA LYS A 99 -16.98 -17.60 -25.81
C LYS A 99 -16.47 -16.55 -26.80
N ARG A 100 -15.81 -16.97 -27.89
CA ARG A 100 -15.32 -16.07 -28.94
C ARG A 100 -16.48 -15.35 -29.63
N THR A 101 -17.51 -16.09 -30.05
CA THR A 101 -18.71 -15.51 -30.70
C THR A 101 -19.45 -14.54 -29.79
N LYS A 102 -19.59 -14.85 -28.49
CA LYS A 102 -20.22 -13.97 -27.49
C LYS A 102 -19.44 -12.66 -27.26
N LYS A 103 -18.11 -12.67 -27.41
CA LYS A 103 -17.25 -11.48 -27.20
C LYS A 103 -17.44 -10.46 -28.33
N VAL A 104 -17.69 -10.94 -29.55
CA VAL A 104 -17.83 -10.13 -30.77
C VAL A 104 -19.32 -9.79 -31.07
N ASP A 105 -20.26 -10.26 -30.24
CA ASP A 105 -21.69 -9.95 -30.41
C ASP A 105 -22.00 -8.48 -30.04
N GLU A 106 -22.07 -7.64 -31.07
CA GLU A 106 -22.38 -6.21 -30.98
C GLU A 106 -23.79 -5.91 -30.46
N THR A 107 -24.69 -6.90 -30.45
CA THR A 107 -26.08 -6.71 -29.97
C THR A 107 -26.22 -6.86 -28.46
N ARG A 108 -25.13 -7.16 -27.75
CA ARG A 108 -25.14 -7.28 -26.28
C ARG A 108 -24.93 -5.91 -25.64
N VAL A 109 -25.80 -5.58 -24.70
CA VAL A 109 -25.77 -4.32 -23.91
C VAL A 109 -24.36 -3.99 -23.38
N VAL A 110 -23.62 -4.97 -22.84
CA VAL A 110 -22.25 -4.74 -22.33
C VAL A 110 -21.27 -4.29 -23.41
N ASN A 111 -21.43 -4.76 -24.64
CA ASN A 111 -20.60 -4.37 -25.78
C ASN A 111 -21.09 -3.06 -26.43
N GLN A 112 -22.40 -2.79 -26.40
CA GLN A 112 -23.00 -1.53 -26.85
C GLN A 112 -22.57 -0.37 -25.93
N VAL A 113 -22.65 -0.56 -24.62
CA VAL A 113 -22.19 0.43 -23.62
C VAL A 113 -20.71 0.74 -23.84
N LYS A 114 -19.85 -0.26 -24.02
CA LYS A 114 -18.41 -0.04 -24.30
C LYS A 114 -18.16 0.73 -25.59
N ARG A 115 -19.03 0.61 -26.60
CA ARG A 115 -18.92 1.36 -27.86
C ARG A 115 -19.40 2.80 -27.68
N GLU A 116 -20.50 3.00 -26.96
CA GLU A 116 -21.04 4.32 -26.62
C GLU A 116 -20.09 5.11 -25.71
N THR A 117 -19.38 4.48 -24.76
CA THR A 117 -18.35 5.17 -23.97
C THR A 117 -17.16 5.60 -24.84
N LYS A 118 -16.79 4.77 -25.82
CA LYS A 118 -15.68 5.06 -26.74
C LYS A 118 -16.02 6.13 -27.78
N GLU A 119 -17.27 6.19 -28.24
CA GLU A 119 -17.77 7.27 -29.10
C GLU A 119 -18.05 8.56 -28.32
N GLY A 120 -18.47 8.46 -27.05
CA GLY A 120 -18.63 9.59 -26.13
C GLY A 120 -17.31 10.31 -25.87
N LEU A 121 -16.24 9.55 -25.58
CA LEU A 121 -14.88 10.10 -25.42
C LEU A 121 -14.35 10.77 -26.71
N LYS A 122 -14.72 10.26 -27.88
CA LYS A 122 -14.35 10.88 -29.17
C LYS A 122 -15.08 12.22 -29.39
N ARG A 123 -16.35 12.31 -29.00
CA ARG A 123 -17.14 13.55 -29.09
C ARG A 123 -16.68 14.61 -28.10
N GLU A 124 -16.31 14.20 -26.88
CA GLU A 124 -15.77 15.10 -25.85
C GLU A 124 -14.42 15.71 -26.26
N ALA A 125 -13.57 14.92 -26.92
CA ALA A 125 -12.34 15.41 -27.54
C ALA A 125 -12.58 16.39 -28.70
N THR A 126 -13.67 16.26 -29.45
CA THR A 126 -14.00 17.19 -30.56
C THR A 126 -14.70 18.46 -30.06
N GLN A 127 -15.41 18.39 -28.92
CA GLN A 127 -16.05 19.54 -28.26
C GLN A 127 -15.05 20.43 -27.51
N LYS A 128 -13.99 19.83 -26.93
CA LYS A 128 -12.87 20.60 -26.34
C LYS A 128 -12.07 21.41 -27.37
N VAL A 129 -12.09 21.02 -28.66
CA VAL A 129 -11.41 21.77 -29.73
C VAL A 129 -12.26 22.96 -30.24
N ARG A 130 -13.59 22.93 -30.06
CA ARG A 130 -14.49 24.03 -30.46
C ARG A 130 -14.72 25.08 -29.38
N THR A 131 -14.45 24.76 -28.12
CA THR A 131 -14.61 25.69 -26.98
C THR A 131 -13.41 26.62 -26.78
N THR A 132 -12.30 26.39 -27.49
CA THR A 132 -11.13 27.29 -27.52
C THR A 132 -11.25 28.41 -28.55
N LEU A 133 -12.36 28.51 -29.28
CA LEU A 133 -12.65 29.60 -30.23
C LEU A 133 -14.04 30.15 -29.95
N THR A 134 -14.16 30.95 -28.90
CA THR A 134 -15.07 32.12 -28.75
C THR A 134 -15.05 32.55 -27.28
N GLN A 135 -14.12 33.43 -26.94
CA GLN A 135 -14.30 34.35 -25.83
C GLN A 135 -15.11 35.52 -26.37
N GLU A 136 -16.33 35.71 -25.87
CA GLU A 136 -16.85 37.02 -25.46
C GLU A 136 -18.17 36.86 -24.69
N ASP A 137 -18.38 37.79 -23.78
CA ASP A 137 -19.39 37.80 -22.73
C ASP A 137 -20.83 37.95 -23.24
N THR A 138 -21.76 37.53 -22.37
CA THR A 138 -23.23 37.67 -22.43
C THR A 138 -24.02 36.64 -23.26
N LEU A 139 -24.26 35.46 -22.67
CA LEU A 139 -25.56 34.75 -22.57
C LEU A 139 -25.33 33.28 -22.14
N ASN A 140 -24.90 33.05 -20.88
CA ASN A 140 -24.69 31.69 -20.35
C ASN A 140 -25.94 31.05 -19.70
N GLU A 141 -27.04 31.79 -19.54
CA GLU A 141 -28.25 31.27 -18.89
C GLU A 141 -29.31 30.71 -19.87
N ALA A 142 -29.35 31.18 -21.12
CA ALA A 142 -30.30 30.65 -22.11
C ALA A 142 -29.79 29.36 -22.80
N MET A 143 -28.47 29.22 -23.00
CA MET A 143 -27.90 28.00 -23.57
C MET A 143 -27.87 26.83 -22.57
N THR A 144 -27.65 27.07 -21.28
CA THR A 144 -27.73 26.01 -20.25
C THR A 144 -29.15 25.49 -20.05
N LEU A 145 -30.18 26.33 -20.25
CA LEU A 145 -31.57 25.88 -20.24
C LEU A 145 -31.93 25.10 -21.53
N TYR A 146 -31.43 25.51 -22.69
CA TYR A 146 -31.60 24.79 -23.96
C TYR A 146 -30.86 23.44 -23.95
N GLU A 147 -29.65 23.37 -23.39
CA GLU A 147 -28.88 22.13 -23.23
C GLU A 147 -29.48 21.22 -22.15
N LYS A 148 -29.91 21.74 -20.98
CA LYS A 148 -30.63 20.94 -19.98
C LYS A 148 -31.98 20.44 -20.49
N THR A 149 -32.70 21.21 -21.31
CA THR A 149 -33.97 20.74 -21.89
C THR A 149 -33.77 19.77 -23.05
N GLN A 150 -32.69 19.87 -23.84
CA GLN A 150 -32.35 18.87 -24.84
C GLN A 150 -31.80 17.58 -24.22
N GLN A 151 -31.03 17.67 -23.14
CA GLN A 151 -30.52 16.52 -22.39
C GLN A 151 -31.63 15.85 -21.57
N ALA A 152 -32.57 16.62 -21.02
CA ALA A 152 -33.81 16.10 -20.45
C ALA A 152 -34.71 15.49 -21.54
N LYS A 153 -34.86 16.09 -22.74
CA LYS A 153 -35.57 15.47 -23.87
C LYS A 153 -34.88 14.21 -24.38
N PHE A 154 -33.56 14.12 -24.34
CA PHE A 154 -32.78 12.93 -24.70
C PHE A 154 -32.93 11.82 -23.65
N ASN A 155 -32.80 12.16 -22.37
CA ASN A 155 -33.02 11.23 -21.25
C ASN A 155 -34.48 10.80 -21.15
N MET A 156 -35.43 11.69 -21.46
CA MET A 156 -36.85 11.39 -21.49
C MET A 156 -37.22 10.61 -22.76
N ARG A 157 -36.60 10.85 -23.93
CA ARG A 157 -36.77 10.00 -25.13
C ARG A 157 -36.14 8.62 -24.94
N THR A 158 -35.04 8.52 -24.20
CA THR A 158 -34.40 7.26 -23.82
C THR A 158 -35.23 6.52 -22.78
N ALA A 159 -35.72 7.19 -21.75
CA ALA A 159 -36.67 6.65 -20.77
C ALA A 159 -38.01 6.26 -21.40
N LEU A 160 -38.52 7.03 -22.38
CA LEU A 160 -39.74 6.73 -23.12
C LEU A 160 -39.54 5.59 -24.14
N LYS A 161 -38.36 5.45 -24.77
CA LYS A 161 -38.01 4.25 -25.58
C LYS A 161 -37.78 3.01 -24.71
N THR A 162 -37.32 3.18 -23.48
CA THR A 162 -37.19 2.10 -22.48
C THR A 162 -38.55 1.76 -21.85
N GLY A 163 -39.46 2.72 -21.76
CA GLY A 163 -40.85 2.55 -21.33
C GLY A 163 -41.78 1.98 -22.41
N LYS A 164 -41.54 2.22 -23.70
CA LYS A 164 -42.37 1.69 -24.80
C LYS A 164 -42.08 0.24 -25.22
N THR A 165 -41.03 -0.40 -24.71
CA THR A 165 -40.78 -1.85 -24.95
C THR A 165 -41.24 -2.73 -23.78
N VAL A 166 -41.80 -2.15 -22.72
CA VAL A 166 -42.45 -2.90 -21.64
C VAL A 166 -43.96 -3.09 -21.90
N LYS A 167 -44.55 -2.37 -22.86
CA LYS A 167 -46.01 -2.39 -23.09
C LYS A 167 -46.52 -3.38 -24.16
N ASN A 168 -45.64 -4.02 -24.96
CA ASN A 168 -46.05 -4.91 -26.06
C ASN A 168 -45.67 -6.40 -25.91
N LEU A 169 -45.42 -6.91 -24.70
CA LEU A 169 -45.28 -8.35 -24.48
C LEU A 169 -46.20 -8.88 -23.36
N SER A 170 -47.48 -8.52 -23.42
CA SER A 170 -48.53 -9.20 -22.65
C SER A 170 -49.93 -9.00 -23.25
N VAL A 171 -50.27 -9.64 -24.38
CA VAL A 171 -51.69 -9.86 -24.75
C VAL A 171 -52.04 -11.23 -25.37
N LYS A 172 -51.13 -12.06 -25.93
CA LYS A 172 -51.60 -13.29 -26.64
C LYS A 172 -50.98 -14.63 -26.25
N THR A 173 -50.80 -14.87 -24.95
CA THR A 173 -50.59 -16.24 -24.41
C THR A 173 -51.04 -16.34 -22.96
N ALA A 174 -52.20 -15.75 -22.66
CA ALA A 174 -52.75 -15.57 -21.33
C ALA A 174 -53.93 -16.50 -21.01
N LYS A 175 -53.87 -17.80 -21.36
CA LYS A 175 -54.89 -18.74 -20.86
C LYS A 175 -54.42 -19.96 -20.04
N ASP A 176 -53.18 -20.45 -20.11
CA ASP A 176 -52.90 -21.76 -19.45
C ASP A 176 -51.74 -21.89 -18.46
N THR A 177 -51.10 -20.83 -17.92
CA THR A 177 -49.98 -21.05 -16.97
C THR A 177 -49.93 -20.19 -15.71
N TYR A 178 -51.08 -19.69 -15.25
CA TYR A 178 -51.18 -18.92 -13.98
C TYR A 178 -51.06 -19.78 -12.70
N GLY A 179 -50.81 -21.09 -12.81
CA GLY A 179 -50.71 -22.02 -11.69
C GLY A 179 -49.29 -22.35 -11.19
N LEU A 180 -48.24 -22.11 -11.97
CA LEU A 180 -46.91 -22.68 -11.69
C LEU A 180 -45.97 -21.73 -10.94
N GLY A 181 -46.02 -20.43 -11.21
CA GLY A 181 -45.10 -19.46 -10.58
C GLY A 181 -45.29 -19.32 -9.06
N ASN A 182 -46.55 -19.21 -8.60
CA ASN A 182 -46.84 -19.07 -7.17
C ASN A 182 -46.56 -20.34 -6.37
N ARG A 183 -46.72 -21.51 -6.99
CA ARG A 183 -46.44 -22.80 -6.35
C ARG A 183 -44.94 -23.06 -6.22
N LEU A 184 -44.14 -22.62 -7.20
CA LEU A 184 -42.67 -22.68 -7.14
C LEU A 184 -42.08 -21.70 -6.12
N PHE A 185 -42.66 -20.51 -5.98
CA PHE A 185 -42.20 -19.53 -5.00
C PHE A 185 -42.44 -20.00 -3.55
N ASN A 186 -43.61 -20.60 -3.25
CA ASN A 186 -43.92 -21.16 -1.92
C ASN A 186 -43.15 -22.46 -1.62
N PHE A 187 -42.81 -23.24 -2.65
CA PHE A 187 -41.92 -24.39 -2.53
C PHE A 187 -40.48 -23.97 -2.15
N SER A 188 -39.97 -22.87 -2.73
CA SER A 188 -38.62 -22.37 -2.43
C SER A 188 -38.42 -21.83 -1.02
N ARG A 189 -39.52 -21.58 -0.28
CA ARG A 189 -39.51 -21.18 1.15
C ARG A 189 -40.06 -22.27 2.09
N GLY A 190 -40.13 -23.52 1.62
CA GLY A 190 -40.43 -24.68 2.46
C GLY A 190 -41.89 -24.86 2.88
N ARG A 191 -42.86 -24.14 2.30
CA ARG A 191 -44.29 -24.21 2.71
C ARG A 191 -45.18 -25.10 1.83
N GLY A 192 -44.58 -25.91 0.95
CA GLY A 192 -45.30 -26.81 0.07
C GLY A 192 -46.07 -26.10 -1.08
N PHE A 193 -46.64 -26.90 -1.99
CA PHE A 193 -47.17 -26.47 -3.29
C PHE A 193 -48.59 -25.86 -3.24
N GLN A 194 -48.86 -24.94 -2.31
CA GLN A 194 -50.18 -24.30 -2.13
C GLN A 194 -50.23 -22.82 -2.53
N ARG A 195 -51.43 -22.31 -2.81
CA ARG A 195 -51.71 -20.97 -3.40
C ARG A 195 -52.02 -19.94 -2.31
N THR A 196 -51.39 -18.76 -2.37
CA THR A 196 -51.48 -17.73 -1.31
C THR A 196 -52.83 -16.96 -1.33
N PRO A 197 -53.49 -16.72 -0.17
CA PRO A 197 -54.74 -15.93 -0.06
C PRO A 197 -54.59 -14.45 -0.45
N LYS A 198 -55.71 -13.82 -0.87
CA LYS A 198 -55.78 -12.49 -1.53
C LYS A 198 -55.22 -11.30 -0.71
N ASP A 199 -55.02 -11.44 0.60
CA ASP A 199 -54.54 -10.36 1.48
C ASP A 199 -53.02 -10.11 1.44
N PHE A 200 -52.26 -11.00 0.81
CA PHE A 200 -50.80 -10.90 0.71
C PHE A 200 -50.31 -10.40 -0.66
N THR A 201 -51.14 -9.62 -1.36
CA THR A 201 -50.78 -9.03 -2.66
C THR A 201 -49.98 -7.74 -2.49
N VAL A 202 -48.95 -7.57 -3.33
CA VAL A 202 -47.96 -6.47 -3.29
C VAL A 202 -48.62 -5.07 -3.27
N LYS A 203 -49.76 -4.89 -3.95
CA LYS A 203 -50.55 -3.66 -3.96
C LYS A 203 -51.17 -3.32 -2.59
N LYS A 204 -51.63 -4.32 -1.82
CA LYS A 204 -52.19 -4.15 -0.47
C LYS A 204 -51.10 -3.98 0.59
N GLN A 205 -49.92 -4.58 0.39
CA GLN A 205 -48.74 -4.38 1.24
C GLN A 205 -48.17 -2.96 1.14
N LEU A 206 -48.17 -2.35 -0.06
CA LEU A 206 -47.76 -0.97 -0.25
C LEU A 206 -48.71 0.03 0.46
N MET A 207 -50.01 -0.22 0.37
CA MET A 207 -51.03 0.54 1.12
C MET A 207 -50.94 0.34 2.63
N LYS A 208 -50.56 -0.87 3.10
CA LYS A 208 -50.32 -1.17 4.52
C LYS A 208 -49.06 -0.48 5.06
N GLN A 209 -48.02 -0.32 4.25
CA GLN A 209 -46.80 0.41 4.65
C GLN A 209 -47.05 1.92 4.79
N LEU A 210 -47.81 2.53 3.89
CA LEU A 210 -48.21 3.94 4.00
C LEU A 210 -49.11 4.19 5.23
N ARG A 211 -50.07 3.29 5.48
CA ARG A 211 -50.92 3.34 6.68
C ARG A 211 -50.14 3.09 7.97
N ASN A 212 -49.14 2.22 7.97
CA ASN A 212 -48.27 1.95 9.12
C ASN A 212 -47.32 3.12 9.42
N ARG A 213 -46.91 3.90 8.41
CA ARG A 213 -46.08 5.11 8.62
C ARG A 213 -46.89 6.23 9.30
N ALA A 214 -48.14 6.42 8.88
CA ALA A 214 -49.08 7.33 9.53
C ALA A 214 -49.46 6.88 10.96
N MET A 215 -49.64 5.57 11.18
CA MET A 215 -49.90 4.99 12.51
C MET A 215 -48.68 5.04 13.43
N ARG A 216 -47.44 4.95 12.91
CA ARG A 216 -46.20 5.09 13.70
C ARG A 216 -45.98 6.51 14.21
N PHE A 217 -46.38 7.52 13.45
CA PHE A 217 -46.40 8.91 13.90
C PHE A 217 -47.47 9.17 14.98
N LYS A 218 -48.59 8.44 14.93
CA LYS A 218 -49.64 8.48 15.98
C LYS A 218 -49.25 7.68 17.23
N ALA A 219 -48.64 6.51 17.05
CA ALA A 219 -48.16 5.63 18.11
C ALA A 219 -46.92 6.18 18.84
N ALA A 220 -46.07 6.97 18.18
CA ALA A 220 -45.00 7.72 18.86
C ALA A 220 -45.56 8.83 19.77
N LYS A 221 -46.78 9.31 19.51
CA LYS A 221 -47.51 10.28 20.35
C LYS A 221 -48.28 9.60 21.51
N GLU A 222 -48.62 8.31 21.38
CA GLU A 222 -49.32 7.49 22.39
C GLU A 222 -48.38 6.60 23.23
N ALA A 223 -47.16 6.30 22.76
CA ALA A 223 -46.14 5.55 23.51
C ALA A 223 -45.56 6.34 24.71
N LYS A 224 -45.91 7.62 24.87
CA LYS A 224 -45.70 8.41 26.10
C LYS A 224 -46.73 8.10 27.20
N LYS A 225 -47.68 7.17 26.99
CA LYS A 225 -48.75 6.80 27.93
C LYS A 225 -48.79 5.32 28.36
N ALA A 226 -47.86 4.48 27.91
CA ALA A 226 -47.91 3.02 28.12
C ALA A 226 -46.70 2.49 28.93
N GLU A 227 -46.43 3.08 30.08
CA GLU A 227 -45.34 2.71 31.00
C GLU A 227 -45.84 1.91 32.24
N GLN A 228 -46.97 1.20 32.17
CA GLN A 228 -47.60 0.56 33.34
C GLN A 228 -48.11 -0.89 33.14
N GLY A 229 -47.39 -1.78 32.43
CA GLY A 229 -47.98 -3.10 32.15
C GLY A 229 -47.07 -4.27 31.75
N ILE A 230 -46.00 -4.56 32.49
CA ILE A 230 -45.25 -5.82 32.31
C ILE A 230 -44.94 -6.47 33.67
N GLY A 231 -45.98 -7.05 34.29
CA GLY A 231 -45.90 -7.79 35.58
C GLY A 231 -46.00 -9.32 35.48
N LEU A 232 -45.99 -9.91 34.27
CA LEU A 232 -46.46 -11.30 34.06
C LEU A 232 -45.40 -12.30 33.57
N ILE A 233 -44.15 -11.89 33.37
CA ILE A 233 -43.06 -12.79 32.87
C ILE A 233 -42.10 -13.21 34.01
N ARG A 234 -42.18 -12.56 35.17
CA ARG A 234 -41.29 -12.81 36.31
C ARG A 234 -41.61 -14.08 37.13
N SER A 235 -42.74 -14.76 36.86
CA SER A 235 -43.18 -15.95 37.60
C SER A 235 -42.78 -17.30 36.98
N PHE A 236 -42.09 -17.30 35.83
CA PHE A 236 -41.64 -18.54 35.17
C PHE A 236 -40.18 -18.93 35.52
N PHE A 237 -39.41 -18.03 36.16
CA PHE A 237 -37.98 -18.25 36.46
C PHE A 237 -37.66 -18.57 37.93
N ASN A 238 -38.64 -18.63 38.82
CA ASN A 238 -38.38 -18.96 40.24
C ASN A 238 -38.77 -20.42 40.53
N GLY A 239 -37.77 -21.30 40.45
CA GLY A 239 -37.88 -22.74 40.60
C GLY A 239 -38.42 -23.23 41.95
N GLN A 240 -39.59 -23.86 41.92
CA GLN A 240 -40.06 -24.75 42.98
C GLN A 240 -40.82 -25.96 42.40
N LYS A 241 -40.40 -27.16 42.88
CA LYS A 241 -40.99 -28.51 42.78
C LYS A 241 -40.48 -29.47 41.67
N THR A 242 -39.43 -30.20 42.10
CA THR A 242 -39.16 -31.65 41.99
C THR A 242 -39.31 -32.38 40.64
N LEU A 243 -38.14 -32.68 40.05
CA LEU A 243 -37.90 -33.54 38.88
C LEU A 243 -38.42 -35.00 38.97
N GLY A 244 -38.88 -35.47 40.14
CA GLY A 244 -39.14 -36.90 40.39
C GLY A 244 -40.44 -37.49 39.79
N LYS A 245 -41.37 -36.67 39.29
CA LYS A 245 -42.63 -37.17 38.70
C LYS A 245 -42.73 -37.06 37.17
N VAL A 246 -41.69 -36.57 36.50
CA VAL A 246 -41.66 -36.45 35.04
C VAL A 246 -41.05 -37.71 34.38
N ALA A 247 -40.13 -38.41 35.06
CA ALA A 247 -39.49 -39.60 34.51
C ALA A 247 -40.43 -40.83 34.39
N ALA A 248 -41.41 -40.98 35.28
CA ALA A 248 -42.34 -42.10 35.26
C ALA A 248 -43.41 -42.02 34.15
N LEU A 249 -43.60 -40.84 33.53
CA LEU A 249 -44.56 -40.64 32.45
C LEU A 249 -43.97 -40.93 31.05
N ILE A 250 -42.65 -41.12 30.96
CA ILE A 250 -41.93 -41.20 29.69
C ILE A 250 -41.82 -42.64 29.15
N LEU A 251 -42.12 -43.67 29.95
CA LEU A 251 -41.88 -45.06 29.55
C LEU A 251 -43.04 -45.78 28.86
N LYS A 252 -44.21 -45.15 28.62
CA LYS A 252 -45.38 -45.84 28.00
C LYS A 252 -45.98 -45.16 26.77
N ASN A 253 -45.39 -44.08 26.24
CA ASN A 253 -46.01 -43.34 25.14
C ASN A 253 -45.10 -43.24 23.90
N PRO A 254 -45.48 -43.80 22.73
CA PRO A 254 -44.66 -43.77 21.51
C PRO A 254 -44.43 -42.35 20.95
N ILE A 255 -45.13 -41.34 21.48
CA ILE A 255 -44.97 -39.93 21.12
C ILE A 255 -43.70 -39.32 21.75
N SER A 256 -43.21 -39.85 22.87
CA SER A 256 -42.00 -39.34 23.54
C SER A 256 -40.72 -39.54 22.72
N TRP A 257 -40.67 -40.62 21.92
CA TRP A 257 -39.58 -40.86 20.98
C TRP A 257 -39.60 -39.88 19.81
N VAL A 258 -40.79 -39.44 19.40
CA VAL A 258 -40.97 -38.42 18.36
C VAL A 258 -40.52 -37.05 18.88
N VAL A 259 -40.75 -36.72 20.15
CA VAL A 259 -40.29 -35.46 20.75
C VAL A 259 -38.77 -35.43 20.95
N LEU A 260 -38.14 -36.54 21.36
CA LEU A 260 -36.68 -36.65 21.40
C LEU A 260 -36.06 -36.62 19.99
N LEU A 261 -36.70 -37.23 19.00
CA LEU A 261 -36.29 -37.15 17.60
C LEU A 261 -36.46 -35.73 17.04
N ILE A 262 -37.50 -35.00 17.44
CA ILE A 262 -37.74 -33.60 17.07
C ILE A 262 -36.74 -32.69 17.80
N LEU A 263 -36.41 -32.92 19.07
CA LEU A 263 -35.38 -32.16 19.78
C LEU A 263 -33.99 -32.42 19.20
N PHE A 264 -33.66 -33.67 18.85
CA PHE A 264 -32.44 -34.04 18.13
C PHE A 264 -32.41 -33.44 16.72
N LEU A 265 -33.54 -33.41 16.00
CA LEU A 265 -33.69 -32.74 14.71
C LEU A 265 -33.62 -31.22 14.84
N VAL A 266 -34.14 -30.63 15.91
CA VAL A 266 -34.04 -29.19 16.21
C VAL A 266 -32.62 -28.84 16.65
N PHE A 267 -31.87 -29.74 17.29
CA PHE A 267 -30.44 -29.59 17.58
C PHE A 267 -29.59 -29.73 16.31
N LEU A 268 -29.93 -30.67 15.43
CA LEU A 268 -29.33 -30.81 14.08
C LEU A 268 -29.68 -29.64 13.15
N LEU A 269 -30.87 -29.03 13.32
CA LEU A 269 -31.32 -27.87 12.53
C LEU A 269 -30.86 -26.53 13.12
N SER A 270 -30.57 -26.44 14.41
CA SER A 270 -29.91 -25.28 15.03
C SER A 270 -28.39 -25.29 14.82
N GLY A 271 -27.78 -26.44 14.55
CA GLY A 271 -26.42 -26.53 13.99
C GLY A 271 -26.27 -25.98 12.56
N VAL A 272 -27.38 -25.56 11.91
CA VAL A 272 -27.40 -24.90 10.60
C VAL A 272 -28.11 -23.53 10.69
N ALA A 273 -28.01 -22.87 11.84
CA ALA A 273 -28.47 -21.49 12.00
C ALA A 273 -27.52 -20.52 11.26
N SER A 274 -28.07 -19.82 10.26
CA SER A 274 -27.64 -18.50 9.76
C SER A 274 -26.23 -18.37 9.16
N SER A 275 -26.12 -18.49 7.84
CA SER A 275 -25.06 -17.84 7.05
C SER A 275 -25.33 -16.34 6.89
N THR A 276 -25.46 -15.61 8.01
CA THR A 276 -25.13 -14.19 8.00
C THR A 276 -23.62 -14.12 7.79
N GLN A 277 -23.15 -13.56 6.67
CA GLN A 277 -21.72 -13.33 6.48
C GLN A 277 -21.19 -12.61 7.72
N LYS A 278 -20.22 -13.22 8.41
CA LYS A 278 -19.55 -12.62 9.58
C LYS A 278 -18.97 -11.27 9.16
N PRO A 279 -19.22 -10.17 9.90
CA PRO A 279 -18.57 -8.88 9.66
C PRO A 279 -17.04 -9.01 9.58
N ALA A 280 -16.39 -8.14 8.80
CA ALA A 280 -14.91 -8.08 8.77
C ALA A 280 -14.33 -7.62 10.12
N ILE A 281 -15.06 -6.75 10.83
CA ILE A 281 -14.74 -6.24 12.17
C ILE A 281 -15.90 -6.57 13.10
N VAL A 282 -15.57 -7.20 14.23
CA VAL A 282 -16.52 -7.65 15.26
C VAL A 282 -16.25 -6.97 16.60
N GLN A 283 -15.04 -6.43 16.80
CA GLN A 283 -14.67 -5.64 17.98
C GLN A 283 -15.49 -4.36 18.12
N GLU A 284 -15.74 -3.97 19.37
CA GLU A 284 -16.26 -2.66 19.74
C GLU A 284 -15.28 -1.53 19.32
N GLU A 285 -15.82 -0.34 19.01
CA GLU A 285 -15.05 0.78 18.41
C GLU A 285 -13.86 1.24 19.29
N GLU A 286 -14.03 1.18 20.62
CA GLU A 286 -13.00 1.51 21.61
C GLU A 286 -11.86 0.48 21.59
N ASP A 287 -12.20 -0.81 21.60
CA ASP A 287 -11.24 -1.92 21.59
C ASP A 287 -10.51 -2.03 20.24
N LEU A 288 -11.19 -1.75 19.14
CA LEU A 288 -10.60 -1.66 17.81
C LEU A 288 -9.55 -0.53 17.74
N THR A 289 -9.90 0.66 18.25
CA THR A 289 -8.98 1.80 18.33
C THR A 289 -7.82 1.49 19.26
N ALA A 290 -8.05 0.80 20.38
CA ALA A 290 -7.01 0.39 21.30
C ALA A 290 -6.01 -0.57 20.64
N SER A 291 -6.48 -1.59 19.91
CA SER A 291 -5.63 -2.52 19.14
C SER A 291 -4.78 -1.81 18.11
N TRP A 292 -5.36 -0.87 17.34
CA TRP A 292 -4.61 -0.02 16.41
C TRP A 292 -3.54 0.78 17.14
N THR A 293 -3.93 1.46 18.22
CA THR A 293 -3.05 2.32 19.01
C THR A 293 -1.88 1.54 19.59
N TYR A 294 -2.12 0.34 20.11
CA TYR A 294 -1.08 -0.55 20.60
C TYR A 294 -0.09 -0.94 19.50
N PHE A 295 -0.59 -1.29 18.30
CA PHE A 295 0.29 -1.64 17.20
C PHE A 295 1.14 -0.45 16.72
N THR A 296 0.57 0.77 16.68
CA THR A 296 1.36 1.98 16.39
C THR A 296 2.41 2.27 17.47
N LYS A 297 2.14 1.91 18.72
CA LYS A 297 3.12 2.00 19.82
C LYS A 297 4.32 1.09 19.57
N LEU A 298 4.07 -0.14 19.11
CA LEU A 298 5.15 -1.07 18.74
C LEU A 298 5.99 -0.51 17.59
N ASP A 299 5.35 0.00 16.53
CA ASP A 299 6.03 0.68 15.42
C ASP A 299 6.91 1.84 15.92
N ALA A 300 6.37 2.73 16.75
CA ALA A 300 7.09 3.89 17.27
C ALA A 300 8.22 3.50 18.24
N GLN A 301 8.05 2.45 19.05
CA GLN A 301 9.09 1.95 19.97
C GLN A 301 10.31 1.38 19.24
N HIS A 302 10.09 0.73 18.10
CA HIS A 302 11.16 0.14 17.29
C HIS A 302 11.73 1.14 16.26
N THR A 303 11.10 2.30 16.09
CA THR A 303 11.63 3.36 15.24
C THR A 303 12.88 3.99 15.87
N ASP A 304 13.93 4.12 15.08
CA ASP A 304 15.20 4.75 15.42
C ASP A 304 15.72 5.60 14.25
N ASP A 305 16.92 6.15 14.37
CA ASP A 305 17.49 7.04 13.34
C ASP A 305 17.67 6.35 11.97
N ASN A 306 17.77 5.02 11.95
CA ASN A 306 18.00 4.24 10.75
C ASN A 306 16.70 3.62 10.21
N ASN A 307 15.82 3.18 11.09
CA ASN A 307 14.62 2.41 10.73
C ASN A 307 13.36 3.13 11.21
N GLN A 308 12.42 3.33 10.29
CA GLN A 308 11.11 3.93 10.58
C GLN A 308 10.02 2.90 10.33
N PHE A 309 9.17 2.62 11.31
CA PHE A 309 8.11 1.61 11.18
C PHE A 309 6.74 2.27 11.03
N TYR A 310 6.05 1.92 9.95
CA TYR A 310 4.63 2.20 9.74
C TYR A 310 4.00 0.98 9.08
N SER A 311 3.73 -0.03 9.91
CA SER A 311 3.18 -1.30 9.47
C SER A 311 1.78 -1.13 8.85
N ASN A 312 1.40 -2.04 7.95
CA ASN A 312 0.01 -2.11 7.44
C ASN A 312 -0.90 -2.75 8.49
N ILE A 313 -1.41 -1.93 9.41
CA ILE A 313 -2.20 -2.35 10.57
C ILE A 313 -3.61 -2.82 10.16
N ASP A 314 -4.17 -2.31 9.06
CA ASP A 314 -5.48 -2.75 8.57
C ASP A 314 -5.52 -4.27 8.35
N ASP A 315 -4.51 -4.81 7.66
CA ASP A 315 -4.40 -6.26 7.42
C ASP A 315 -4.29 -7.05 8.73
N VAL A 316 -3.61 -6.51 9.72
CA VAL A 316 -3.48 -7.10 11.05
C VAL A 316 -4.83 -7.14 11.76
N LEU A 317 -5.56 -6.03 11.80
CA LEU A 317 -6.85 -5.96 12.50
C LEU A 317 -7.89 -6.88 11.86
N PHE A 318 -7.96 -6.92 10.51
CA PHE A 318 -8.85 -7.84 9.82
C PHE A 318 -8.50 -9.30 10.12
N TYR A 319 -7.22 -9.66 10.14
CA TYR A 319 -6.77 -10.99 10.50
C TYR A 319 -7.18 -11.35 11.93
N MET A 320 -6.95 -10.45 12.88
CA MET A 320 -7.26 -10.67 14.29
C MET A 320 -8.76 -10.82 14.53
N ASN A 321 -9.60 -9.98 13.92
CA ASN A 321 -11.06 -10.07 14.00
C ASN A 321 -11.59 -11.36 13.33
N TYR A 322 -10.99 -11.77 12.21
CA TYR A 322 -11.33 -13.03 11.58
C TYR A 322 -11.02 -14.22 12.50
N ARG A 323 -9.85 -14.21 13.15
CA ARG A 323 -9.32 -15.34 13.94
C ARG A 323 -9.88 -15.44 15.36
N TYR A 324 -10.19 -14.31 15.98
CA TYR A 324 -10.47 -14.21 17.42
C TYR A 324 -11.79 -13.48 17.77
N ASP A 325 -12.53 -12.99 16.77
CA ASP A 325 -13.82 -12.29 16.98
C ASP A 325 -13.67 -10.99 17.79
N ASP A 326 -14.57 -10.74 18.76
CA ASP A 326 -14.56 -9.59 19.66
C ASP A 326 -13.61 -9.87 20.83
N PHE A 327 -12.41 -9.31 20.75
CA PHE A 327 -11.36 -9.46 21.76
C PHE A 327 -10.92 -8.11 22.30
N LYS A 328 -10.42 -8.09 23.53
CA LYS A 328 -9.78 -6.92 24.15
C LYS A 328 -8.31 -7.20 24.40
N LEU A 329 -7.49 -6.15 24.37
CA LEU A 329 -6.03 -6.25 24.48
C LEU A 329 -5.55 -7.05 25.71
N LEU A 330 -6.18 -6.81 26.86
CA LEU A 330 -5.83 -7.44 28.13
C LEU A 330 -6.50 -8.79 28.36
N ASP A 331 -7.46 -9.17 27.51
CA ASP A 331 -8.11 -10.46 27.62
C ASP A 331 -7.14 -11.58 27.22
N MET A 332 -7.31 -12.73 27.86
CA MET A 332 -6.54 -13.93 27.54
C MET A 332 -7.16 -14.65 26.35
N ASP A 333 -6.31 -15.27 25.54
CA ASP A 333 -6.74 -16.12 24.45
C ASP A 333 -7.51 -17.35 24.94
N SER A 334 -8.12 -18.10 24.03
CA SER A 334 -8.91 -19.29 24.37
C SER A 334 -8.13 -20.38 25.12
N THR A 335 -6.79 -20.35 25.07
CA THR A 335 -5.92 -21.30 25.79
C THR A 335 -5.51 -20.80 27.17
N GLY A 336 -5.72 -19.52 27.48
CA GLY A 336 -5.28 -18.89 28.72
C GLY A 336 -3.77 -18.74 28.83
N THR A 337 -3.05 -18.77 27.72
CA THR A 337 -1.57 -18.74 27.72
C THR A 337 -1.00 -17.37 27.39
N LYS A 338 -1.72 -16.56 26.59
CA LYS A 338 -1.27 -15.23 26.16
C LYS A 338 -2.43 -14.25 26.15
N ASN A 339 -2.16 -13.00 26.49
CA ASN A 339 -3.10 -11.92 26.21
C ASN A 339 -2.96 -11.39 24.77
N PHE A 340 -3.95 -10.64 24.30
CA PHE A 340 -3.95 -10.13 22.94
C PHE A 340 -2.87 -9.07 22.66
N GLU A 341 -2.41 -8.32 23.66
CA GLU A 341 -1.20 -7.48 23.53
C GLU A 341 0.03 -8.31 23.14
N THR A 342 0.23 -9.46 23.78
CA THR A 342 1.34 -10.37 23.48
C THR A 342 1.20 -10.93 22.07
N ILE A 343 0.00 -11.34 21.67
CA ILE A 343 -0.27 -11.85 20.31
C ILE A 343 0.02 -10.77 19.25
N LEU A 344 -0.42 -9.53 19.45
CA LEU A 344 -0.13 -8.43 18.53
C LEU A 344 1.38 -8.11 18.47
N SER A 345 2.09 -8.24 19.59
CA SER A 345 3.56 -8.03 19.65
C SER A 345 4.33 -9.10 18.89
N GLU A 346 3.89 -10.36 19.01
CA GLU A 346 4.44 -11.48 18.24
C GLU A 346 4.13 -11.36 16.75
N LEU A 347 2.95 -10.85 16.39
CA LEU A 347 2.58 -10.60 15.01
C LEU A 347 3.36 -9.44 14.41
N TRP A 348 3.56 -8.35 15.16
CA TRP A 348 4.45 -7.26 14.79
C TRP A 348 5.86 -7.78 14.48
N THR A 349 6.39 -8.63 15.36
CA THR A 349 7.68 -9.29 15.17
C THR A 349 7.70 -10.17 13.93
N ALA A 350 6.64 -10.92 13.66
CA ALA A 350 6.57 -11.78 12.47
C ALA A 350 6.51 -10.99 11.16
N LEU A 351 5.93 -9.78 11.20
CA LEU A 351 5.85 -8.86 10.07
C LEU A 351 7.14 -8.08 9.83
N ASN A 352 7.79 -7.62 10.90
CA ASN A 352 8.90 -6.67 10.80
C ASN A 352 10.27 -7.32 11.06
N GLY A 353 10.32 -8.50 11.69
CA GLY A 353 11.54 -9.12 12.19
C GLY A 353 11.96 -8.57 13.56
N LYS A 354 13.22 -8.75 13.91
CA LYS A 354 13.83 -8.23 15.16
C LYS A 354 15.19 -7.62 14.85
N LYS A 355 15.58 -6.64 15.66
CA LYS A 355 16.95 -6.10 15.65
C LYS A 355 17.98 -7.23 15.87
N PRO A 356 19.13 -7.24 15.17
CA PRO A 356 19.59 -6.25 14.18
C PRO A 356 19.01 -6.42 12.77
N ASP A 357 18.46 -7.59 12.45
CA ASP A 357 18.09 -7.98 11.08
C ASP A 357 16.58 -7.93 10.87
N TYR A 358 16.06 -6.72 10.68
CA TYR A 358 14.65 -6.55 10.29
C TYR A 358 14.39 -7.16 8.91
N GLN A 359 13.30 -7.92 8.79
CA GLN A 359 12.86 -8.56 7.56
C GLN A 359 11.37 -8.30 7.38
N LEU A 360 11.03 -7.45 6.42
CA LEU A 360 9.64 -7.09 6.17
C LEU A 360 8.91 -8.22 5.46
N LYS A 361 7.78 -8.61 6.03
CA LYS A 361 6.81 -9.55 5.49
C LYS A 361 5.45 -8.88 5.43
N THR A 362 4.61 -9.33 4.50
CA THR A 362 3.20 -8.89 4.45
C THR A 362 2.33 -9.87 5.23
N MET A 363 1.20 -9.41 5.75
CA MET A 363 0.21 -10.31 6.35
C MET A 363 -0.20 -11.43 5.40
N GLN A 364 -0.41 -11.10 4.12
CA GLN A 364 -0.71 -12.11 3.09
C GLN A 364 0.37 -13.21 2.99
N SER A 365 1.65 -12.86 3.12
CA SER A 365 2.73 -13.85 3.12
C SER A 365 2.68 -14.76 4.35
N LEU A 366 2.35 -14.22 5.52
CA LEU A 366 2.19 -14.97 6.76
C LEU A 366 0.94 -15.86 6.74
N GLU A 367 -0.16 -15.40 6.14
CA GLU A 367 -1.42 -16.13 6.01
C GLU A 367 -1.32 -17.31 5.05
N THR A 368 -0.45 -17.23 4.04
CA THR A 368 -0.35 -18.24 2.98
C THR A 368 0.77 -19.25 3.18
N ASP A 369 1.77 -18.95 4.01
CA ASP A 369 2.85 -19.87 4.35
C ASP A 369 2.37 -20.93 5.36
N LYS A 370 2.33 -22.19 4.95
CA LYS A 370 1.94 -23.33 5.80
C LYS A 370 2.81 -23.52 7.04
N LYS A 371 4.03 -22.96 7.05
CA LYS A 371 4.95 -23.01 8.20
C LYS A 371 4.73 -21.86 9.18
N SER A 372 3.97 -20.84 8.78
CA SER A 372 3.65 -19.70 9.62
C SER A 372 2.63 -20.09 10.69
N SER A 373 2.83 -19.62 11.91
CA SER A 373 1.83 -19.71 12.99
C SER A 373 0.52 -18.98 12.66
N TYR A 374 0.54 -18.13 11.62
CA TYR A 374 -0.61 -17.33 11.17
C TYR A 374 -1.31 -17.88 9.93
N PHE A 375 -0.96 -19.09 9.49
CA PHE A 375 -1.51 -19.71 8.28
C PHE A 375 -3.05 -19.81 8.29
N ILE A 376 -3.68 -19.52 7.15
CA ILE A 376 -5.10 -19.72 6.87
C ILE A 376 -5.24 -20.62 5.65
N GLU A 377 -6.16 -21.59 5.70
CA GLU A 377 -6.45 -22.47 4.55
C GLU A 377 -6.96 -21.67 3.33
N GLU A 378 -6.61 -22.10 2.12
CA GLU A 378 -6.82 -21.34 0.88
C GLU A 378 -8.29 -20.92 0.63
N GLU A 379 -9.25 -21.79 0.93
CA GLU A 379 -10.68 -21.48 0.75
C GLU A 379 -11.18 -20.50 1.82
N GLN A 380 -10.66 -20.59 3.05
CA GLN A 380 -10.95 -19.65 4.12
C GLN A 380 -10.31 -18.29 3.86
N ALA A 381 -9.07 -18.25 3.37
CA ALA A 381 -8.38 -17.03 2.98
C ALA A 381 -9.12 -16.29 1.85
N LYS A 382 -9.66 -17.01 0.85
CA LYS A 382 -10.50 -16.39 -0.20
C LYS A 382 -11.77 -15.77 0.38
N HIS A 383 -12.44 -16.47 1.29
CA HIS A 383 -13.64 -15.96 1.95
C HIS A 383 -13.34 -14.73 2.81
N TYR A 384 -12.28 -14.78 3.60
CA TYR A 384 -11.76 -13.67 4.40
C TYR A 384 -11.45 -12.43 3.55
N GLN A 385 -10.75 -12.61 2.42
CA GLN A 385 -10.43 -11.51 1.50
C GLN A 385 -11.67 -10.94 0.80
N GLU A 386 -12.69 -11.75 0.51
CA GLU A 386 -13.97 -11.29 0.01
C GLU A 386 -14.71 -10.44 1.06
N ILE A 387 -14.79 -10.89 2.32
CA ILE A 387 -15.43 -10.15 3.43
C ILE A 387 -14.69 -8.83 3.69
N LYS A 388 -13.36 -8.84 3.74
CA LYS A 388 -12.53 -7.63 3.88
C LYS A 388 -12.81 -6.61 2.78
N LYS A 389 -12.98 -7.07 1.54
CA LYS A 389 -13.23 -6.20 0.38
C LYS A 389 -14.67 -5.70 0.31
N GLU A 390 -15.64 -6.51 0.68
CA GLU A 390 -17.06 -6.18 0.60
C GLU A 390 -17.54 -5.36 1.81
N LEU A 391 -17.04 -5.67 3.01
CA LEU A 391 -17.53 -5.09 4.26
C LEU A 391 -16.49 -4.21 4.96
N GLY A 392 -15.20 -4.56 4.99
CA GLY A 392 -14.15 -3.73 5.60
C GLY A 392 -14.57 -3.11 6.95
N TYR A 393 -14.46 -1.79 7.08
CA TYR A 393 -14.97 -1.04 8.24
C TYR A 393 -16.42 -0.53 8.06
N GLN A 394 -17.11 -0.87 6.97
CA GLN A 394 -18.47 -0.40 6.66
C GLN A 394 -19.56 -0.93 7.62
N THR A 395 -19.18 -1.83 8.53
CA THR A 395 -20.05 -2.36 9.58
C THR A 395 -20.07 -1.49 10.83
N LEU A 396 -19.19 -0.47 10.91
CA LEU A 396 -19.20 0.51 11.98
C LEU A 396 -20.37 1.49 11.85
N ASP A 397 -20.86 1.98 12.98
CA ASP A 397 -21.91 2.99 13.02
C ASP A 397 -21.35 4.41 12.81
N ASP A 398 -22.20 5.32 12.31
CA ASP A 398 -21.86 6.73 12.09
C ASP A 398 -20.64 6.94 11.17
N LEU A 399 -20.64 6.23 10.04
CA LEU A 399 -19.67 6.42 8.95
C LEU A 399 -19.67 7.88 8.45
N LEU A 400 -18.49 8.33 8.02
CA LEU A 400 -18.26 9.64 7.44
C LEU A 400 -18.29 9.56 5.92
N SER A 401 -18.74 10.63 5.27
CA SER A 401 -18.64 10.81 3.82
C SER A 401 -17.34 11.52 3.43
N PHE A 402 -16.97 11.46 2.15
CA PHE A 402 -15.83 12.23 1.68
C PHE A 402 -16.14 13.74 1.69
N PRO A 403 -15.28 14.57 2.31
CA PRO A 403 -15.47 16.02 2.32
C PRO A 403 -15.21 16.68 0.96
N VAL A 404 -14.58 15.96 0.03
CA VAL A 404 -14.23 16.42 -1.31
C VAL A 404 -14.49 15.31 -2.31
N LYS A 405 -14.60 15.64 -3.60
CA LYS A 405 -14.76 14.63 -4.65
C LYS A 405 -13.44 13.87 -4.85
N THR A 406 -13.37 12.67 -4.29
CA THR A 406 -12.22 11.76 -4.43
C THR A 406 -12.66 10.29 -4.36
N ASP A 407 -11.81 9.39 -4.83
CA ASP A 407 -11.98 7.94 -4.68
C ASP A 407 -11.35 7.41 -3.37
N ALA A 408 -10.46 8.19 -2.73
CA ALA A 408 -9.83 7.87 -1.44
C ALA A 408 -9.25 9.14 -0.78
N LEU A 409 -9.23 9.20 0.55
CA LEU A 409 -8.48 10.22 1.30
C LEU A 409 -7.03 9.77 1.50
N ILE A 410 -6.09 10.66 1.21
CA ILE A 410 -4.66 10.41 1.37
C ILE A 410 -4.24 10.90 2.76
N VAL A 411 -4.00 9.97 3.67
CA VAL A 411 -3.57 10.25 5.05
C VAL A 411 -2.05 10.34 5.09
N ASN A 412 -1.51 11.53 5.40
CA ASN A 412 -0.07 11.73 5.57
C ASN A 412 0.41 11.59 7.01
N LYS A 413 -0.50 11.74 7.98
CA LYS A 413 -0.24 11.40 9.38
C LYS A 413 -1.38 10.58 9.95
N ARG A 414 -1.11 9.33 10.32
CA ARG A 414 -2.11 8.42 10.90
C ARG A 414 -2.33 8.66 12.39
N TYR A 415 -3.49 8.26 12.87
CA TYR A 415 -3.80 8.17 14.30
C TYR A 415 -2.86 7.17 14.97
N GLY A 416 -2.36 7.48 16.18
CA GLY A 416 -1.56 6.57 16.98
C GLY A 416 -0.25 7.17 17.49
N TYR A 417 0.61 6.32 18.03
CA TYR A 417 1.91 6.74 18.54
C TYR A 417 2.89 7.03 17.41
N ASP A 418 3.67 8.09 17.62
CA ASP A 418 4.85 8.45 16.83
C ASP A 418 6.02 8.74 17.78
N LYS A 419 7.25 8.65 17.28
CA LYS A 419 8.47 8.92 18.06
C LYS A 419 9.17 10.15 17.50
N SER A 420 9.22 11.23 18.30
CA SER A 420 9.96 12.44 17.97
C SER A 420 10.96 12.75 19.08
N LYS A 421 12.25 12.90 18.73
CA LYS A 421 13.34 13.19 19.69
C LYS A 421 13.32 12.26 20.91
N GLU A 422 13.24 10.96 20.64
CA GLU A 422 13.11 9.86 21.61
C GLU A 422 11.83 9.80 22.46
N LYS A 423 10.94 10.80 22.38
CA LYS A 423 9.68 10.79 23.09
C LYS A 423 8.56 10.17 22.24
N LEU A 424 7.86 9.21 22.83
CA LEU A 424 6.61 8.66 22.29
C LEU A 424 5.46 9.66 22.52
N THR A 425 4.79 10.04 21.45
CA THR A 425 3.63 10.95 21.49
C THR A 425 2.44 10.30 20.79
N LEU A 426 1.29 10.26 21.47
CA LEU A 426 0.03 9.79 20.88
C LEU A 426 -0.63 10.94 20.10
N TYR A 427 -0.82 10.74 18.80
CA TYR A 427 -1.59 11.63 17.95
C TYR A 427 -3.03 11.11 17.78
N GLN A 428 -4.00 11.87 18.28
CA GLN A 428 -5.42 11.51 18.29
C GLN A 428 -6.19 12.13 17.11
N GLY A 429 -5.67 11.97 15.91
CA GLY A 429 -6.26 12.48 14.68
C GLY A 429 -5.61 11.89 13.45
N ILE A 430 -6.12 12.29 12.28
CA ILE A 430 -5.46 12.05 11.00
C ILE A 430 -5.26 13.37 10.27
N ASP A 431 -4.11 13.51 9.62
CA ASP A 431 -3.87 14.59 8.66
C ASP A 431 -4.08 14.03 7.25
N VAL A 432 -4.89 14.74 6.46
CA VAL A 432 -5.27 14.35 5.11
C VAL A 432 -4.83 15.41 4.13
N LEU A 433 -4.18 14.98 3.05
CA LEU A 433 -3.79 15.86 1.93
C LEU A 433 -5.03 16.20 1.09
N ILE A 434 -5.38 17.48 1.06
CA ILE A 434 -6.46 18.04 0.25
C ILE A 434 -5.90 19.29 -0.42
N GLU A 435 -6.24 19.52 -1.70
CA GLU A 435 -5.76 20.70 -2.42
C GLU A 435 -6.20 21.99 -1.70
N ALA A 436 -5.33 23.01 -1.69
CA ALA A 436 -5.67 24.30 -1.09
C ALA A 436 -6.75 25.02 -1.91
N ASN A 437 -7.59 25.79 -1.24
CA ASN A 437 -8.71 26.54 -1.83
C ASN A 437 -9.76 25.66 -2.55
N GLN A 438 -9.84 24.38 -2.21
CA GLN A 438 -10.86 23.47 -2.74
C GLN A 438 -12.15 23.57 -1.90
N PRO A 439 -13.34 23.51 -2.52
CA PRO A 439 -14.60 23.42 -1.78
C PRO A 439 -14.65 22.19 -0.87
N PHE A 440 -14.96 22.42 0.40
CA PHE A 440 -15.02 21.40 1.44
C PHE A 440 -16.45 21.23 1.95
N HIS A 441 -16.92 19.98 1.98
CA HIS A 441 -18.27 19.59 2.36
C HIS A 441 -18.28 18.81 3.68
N SER A 442 -19.37 18.91 4.43
CA SER A 442 -19.53 18.27 5.74
C SER A 442 -19.52 16.74 5.61
N PRO A 443 -18.59 16.03 6.29
CA PRO A 443 -18.54 14.57 6.28
C PRO A 443 -19.72 13.91 6.98
N MET A 444 -20.37 14.60 7.91
CA MET A 444 -21.47 14.07 8.71
C MET A 444 -22.56 15.12 8.93
N ASN A 445 -23.74 14.68 9.35
CA ASN A 445 -24.79 15.56 9.83
C ASN A 445 -24.64 15.84 11.34
N GLY A 446 -25.11 16.99 11.79
CA GLY A 446 -25.06 17.38 13.20
C GLY A 446 -25.22 18.89 13.37
N GLN A 447 -24.86 19.38 14.55
CA GLN A 447 -24.85 20.80 14.87
C GLN A 447 -23.42 21.28 15.11
N ILE A 448 -23.10 22.49 14.64
CA ILE A 448 -21.81 23.13 14.94
C ILE A 448 -21.83 23.57 16.40
N VAL A 449 -21.06 22.89 17.25
CA VAL A 449 -21.00 23.18 18.70
C VAL A 449 -19.86 24.12 19.07
N SER A 450 -18.86 24.25 18.19
CA SER A 450 -17.71 25.13 18.40
C SER A 450 -17.07 25.57 17.08
N VAL A 451 -16.63 26.83 17.02
CA VAL A 451 -15.78 27.41 15.98
C VAL A 451 -14.68 28.21 16.70
N PRO A 452 -13.61 27.55 17.19
CA PRO A 452 -12.62 28.19 18.06
C PRO A 452 -11.83 29.30 17.38
N ASP A 453 -11.62 29.18 16.08
CA ASP A 453 -10.82 30.08 15.25
C ASP A 453 -11.33 30.07 13.80
N THR A 454 -10.65 30.78 12.90
CA THR A 454 -11.05 30.93 11.49
C THR A 454 -10.82 29.67 10.62
N GLU A 455 -10.28 28.60 11.20
CA GLU A 455 -9.85 27.40 10.49
C GLU A 455 -10.32 26.08 11.13
N THR A 456 -10.92 26.17 12.32
CA THR A 456 -11.34 25.02 13.13
C THR A 456 -12.84 25.05 13.38
N LEU A 457 -13.51 23.92 13.16
CA LEU A 457 -14.90 23.72 13.54
C LEU A 457 -15.11 22.36 14.21
N VAL A 458 -16.19 22.26 14.99
CA VAL A 458 -16.61 21.02 15.65
C VAL A 458 -18.07 20.76 15.34
N ILE A 459 -18.35 19.64 14.68
CA ILE A 459 -19.69 19.14 14.38
C ILE A 459 -20.02 18.05 15.39
N GLU A 460 -21.17 18.16 16.06
CA GLU A 460 -21.64 17.16 17.00
C GLU A 460 -23.01 16.63 16.58
N LYS A 461 -23.12 15.30 16.56
CA LYS A 461 -24.40 14.59 16.61
C LYS A 461 -24.67 14.26 18.07
N GLU A 462 -25.67 14.94 18.65
CA GLU A 462 -25.91 14.98 20.09
C GLU A 462 -25.78 13.60 20.76
N LYS A 463 -24.83 13.47 21.69
CA LYS A 463 -24.56 12.24 22.48
C LYS A 463 -24.37 10.97 21.62
N VAL A 464 -23.83 11.14 20.40
CA VAL A 464 -23.49 10.04 19.49
C VAL A 464 -22.04 10.15 19.05
N ALA A 465 -21.69 11.24 18.35
CA ALA A 465 -20.38 11.41 17.75
C ALA A 465 -20.02 12.90 17.61
N ARG A 466 -18.73 13.20 17.68
CA ARG A 466 -18.18 14.54 17.51
C ARG A 466 -16.99 14.51 16.56
N LEU A 467 -17.03 15.35 15.53
CA LEU A 467 -15.98 15.50 14.54
C LEU A 467 -15.37 16.90 14.63
N THR A 468 -14.09 16.97 14.98
CA THR A 468 -13.30 18.19 14.94
C THR A 468 -12.54 18.24 13.62
N ILE A 469 -12.66 19.35 12.88
CA ILE A 469 -12.03 19.59 11.58
C ILE A 469 -11.18 20.85 11.68
N ARG A 470 -9.91 20.78 11.25
CA ARG A 470 -8.97 21.92 11.21
C ARG A 470 -8.40 22.10 9.80
N GLY A 471 -8.22 23.34 9.38
CA GLY A 471 -7.66 23.70 8.05
C GLY A 471 -8.72 24.09 7.01
N VAL A 472 -9.96 24.35 7.43
CA VAL A 472 -11.08 24.76 6.57
C VAL A 472 -11.55 26.15 6.99
N ASN A 473 -11.70 27.07 6.05
CA ASN A 473 -12.16 28.43 6.35
C ASN A 473 -13.57 28.41 6.95
N THR A 474 -13.70 28.90 8.19
CA THR A 474 -14.93 28.87 8.98
C THR A 474 -15.68 30.20 9.03
N LEU A 475 -15.29 31.22 8.25
CA LEU A 475 -15.84 32.59 8.35
C LEU A 475 -17.37 32.69 8.19
N ARG A 476 -18.01 31.68 7.60
CA ARG A 476 -19.46 31.62 7.37
C ARG A 476 -20.21 30.74 8.38
N LEU A 477 -19.49 30.17 9.34
CA LEU A 477 -20.00 29.19 10.29
C LEU A 477 -20.16 29.81 11.67
N THR A 478 -21.29 29.52 12.32
CA THR A 478 -21.58 29.98 13.68
C THR A 478 -22.05 28.82 14.55
N LYS A 479 -21.76 28.91 15.86
CA LYS A 479 -22.24 27.94 16.85
C LYS A 479 -23.78 27.85 16.83
N GLY A 480 -24.31 26.64 16.90
CA GLY A 480 -25.74 26.33 16.87
C GLY A 480 -26.31 26.08 15.48
N MET A 481 -25.52 26.23 14.42
CA MET A 481 -25.98 25.91 13.05
C MET A 481 -26.12 24.40 12.87
N ASP A 482 -27.29 23.98 12.39
CA ASP A 482 -27.49 22.60 11.91
C ASP A 482 -26.89 22.43 10.52
N VAL A 483 -26.23 21.29 10.32
CA VAL A 483 -25.49 20.95 9.10
C VAL A 483 -25.92 19.56 8.65
N GLU A 484 -26.35 19.45 7.39
CA GLU A 484 -26.57 18.16 6.75
C GLU A 484 -25.27 17.62 6.13
N GLU A 485 -25.17 16.30 6.00
CA GLU A 485 -24.07 15.65 5.27
C GLU A 485 -24.00 16.20 3.83
N GLY A 486 -22.78 16.49 3.36
CA GLY A 486 -22.55 17.08 2.03
C GLY A 486 -22.77 18.60 1.95
N THR A 487 -23.20 19.26 3.02
CA THR A 487 -23.33 20.73 3.07
C THR A 487 -21.97 21.39 2.89
N PHE A 488 -21.87 22.42 2.05
CA PHE A 488 -20.64 23.20 1.90
C PHE A 488 -20.32 23.96 3.19
N LEU A 489 -19.11 23.74 3.73
CA LEU A 489 -18.66 24.35 4.98
C LEU A 489 -17.72 25.53 4.76
N GLY A 490 -16.91 25.46 3.70
CA GLY A 490 -15.88 26.46 3.39
C GLY A 490 -14.89 25.92 2.38
N ASN A 491 -13.87 26.72 2.06
CA ASN A 491 -12.74 26.25 1.26
C ASN A 491 -11.60 25.83 2.20
N THR A 492 -10.82 24.83 1.79
CA THR A 492 -9.56 24.48 2.46
C THR A 492 -8.59 25.64 2.39
N LYS A 493 -7.84 25.90 3.48
CA LYS A 493 -6.85 26.98 3.50
C LYS A 493 -5.46 26.48 3.11
N ASN A 494 -5.08 25.33 3.66
CA ASN A 494 -3.77 24.71 3.46
C ASN A 494 -3.94 23.40 2.68
N SER A 495 -2.82 22.82 2.24
CA SER A 495 -2.80 21.52 1.57
C SER A 495 -3.03 20.32 2.51
N THR A 496 -3.49 20.58 3.74
CA THR A 496 -3.66 19.58 4.80
C THR A 496 -4.87 19.95 5.65
N VAL A 497 -5.75 18.98 5.87
CA VAL A 497 -6.90 19.07 6.78
C VAL A 497 -6.77 18.00 7.85
N THR A 498 -6.92 18.40 9.11
CA THR A 498 -6.86 17.49 10.25
C THR A 498 -8.26 17.08 10.68
N PHE A 499 -8.46 15.79 10.93
CA PHE A 499 -9.69 15.23 11.51
C PHE A 499 -9.41 14.58 12.86
N GLN A 500 -10.24 14.88 13.85
CA GLN A 500 -10.32 14.14 15.11
C GLN A 500 -11.76 13.69 15.32
N TYR A 501 -11.96 12.44 15.73
CA TYR A 501 -13.28 11.85 15.87
C TYR A 501 -13.45 11.23 17.24
N GLU A 502 -14.56 11.58 17.90
CA GLU A 502 -14.90 11.11 19.24
C GLU A 502 -16.29 10.47 19.22
N LYS A 503 -16.46 9.40 19.99
CA LYS A 503 -17.74 8.72 20.21
C LYS A 503 -18.19 8.92 21.65
N TYR A 504 -19.50 8.90 21.86
CA TYR A 504 -20.10 9.10 23.19
C TYR A 504 -20.45 7.77 23.85
N LYS A 505 -19.88 7.53 25.04
CA LYS A 505 -20.15 6.35 25.86
C LYS A 505 -21.34 6.61 26.77
N LYS A 506 -22.46 5.92 26.54
CA LYS A 506 -23.73 6.19 27.25
C LYS A 506 -23.67 5.79 28.71
N GLU A 507 -22.90 4.74 29.02
CA GLU A 507 -22.77 4.14 30.34
C GLU A 507 -22.02 5.07 31.30
N THR A 508 -20.89 5.63 30.85
CA THR A 508 -20.04 6.52 31.67
C THR A 508 -20.34 8.00 31.48
N LYS A 509 -21.07 8.36 30.41
CA LYS A 509 -21.35 9.74 29.99
C LYS A 509 -20.11 10.53 29.55
N ASP A 510 -19.11 9.84 29.03
CA ASP A 510 -17.85 10.42 28.58
C ASP A 510 -17.67 10.31 27.06
N TRP A 511 -16.83 11.19 26.53
CA TRP A 511 -16.35 11.13 25.15
C TRP A 511 -15.02 10.40 25.09
N PHE A 512 -14.81 9.58 24.06
CA PHE A 512 -13.53 8.92 23.81
C PHE A 512 -13.14 9.04 22.34
N PHE A 513 -11.83 9.16 22.09
CA PHE A 513 -11.29 9.26 20.73
C PHE A 513 -11.28 7.90 20.04
N VAL A 514 -11.68 7.90 18.77
CA VAL A 514 -11.58 6.76 17.86
C VAL A 514 -10.71 7.14 16.66
N ASN A 515 -10.12 6.16 15.98
CA ASN A 515 -9.36 6.44 14.77
C ASN A 515 -10.32 6.91 13.64
N PRO A 516 -10.25 8.18 13.19
CA PRO A 516 -11.18 8.69 12.17
C PRO A 516 -11.09 7.94 10.84
N ALA A 517 -9.93 7.33 10.54
CA ALA A 517 -9.69 6.64 9.29
C ALA A 517 -10.61 5.44 9.06
N PHE A 518 -11.10 4.80 10.13
CA PHE A 518 -12.04 3.68 10.05
C PHE A 518 -13.42 4.09 9.51
N TYR A 519 -13.79 5.35 9.66
CA TYR A 519 -15.13 5.83 9.35
C TYR A 519 -15.26 6.43 7.96
N PHE A 520 -14.14 6.77 7.31
CA PHE A 520 -14.16 7.23 5.93
C PHE A 520 -14.31 6.05 4.95
N PRO A 521 -14.94 6.25 3.77
CA PRO A 521 -15.22 5.15 2.84
C PRO A 521 -13.95 4.45 2.35
N ARG A 522 -12.86 5.21 2.17
CA ARG A 522 -11.54 4.69 1.83
C ARG A 522 -10.44 5.68 2.19
N VAL A 523 -9.41 5.20 2.87
CA VAL A 523 -8.17 5.93 3.14
C VAL A 523 -6.98 5.26 2.48
N THR A 524 -5.90 6.00 2.27
CA THR A 524 -4.61 5.48 1.82
C THR A 524 -3.52 6.23 2.56
N TYR A 525 -2.58 5.50 3.15
CA TYR A 525 -1.49 6.09 3.94
C TYR A 525 -0.26 6.36 3.07
N THR A 526 0.38 7.51 3.25
CA THR A 526 1.70 7.79 2.64
C THR A 526 2.86 7.29 3.51
N GLN A 527 2.60 7.12 4.81
CA GLN A 527 3.55 6.57 5.77
C GLN A 527 3.73 5.06 5.51
N THR A 528 4.98 4.61 5.40
CA THR A 528 5.35 3.21 5.16
C THR A 528 6.57 2.84 6.00
N THR A 529 6.71 1.57 6.37
CA THR A 529 7.93 1.07 7.00
C THR A 529 9.12 1.23 6.05
N LEU A 530 10.19 1.84 6.55
CA LEU A 530 11.46 2.07 5.88
C LEU A 530 12.56 1.46 6.74
N LEU A 531 13.34 0.57 6.15
CA LEU A 531 14.54 0.05 6.79
C LEU A 531 15.75 0.76 6.21
N GLY A 532 16.55 1.39 7.06
CA GLY A 532 17.85 1.91 6.68
C GLY A 532 18.78 0.74 6.46
N SER A 533 19.25 0.54 5.22
CA SER A 533 20.21 -0.52 4.96
C SER A 533 21.58 -0.11 5.50
N ALA A 534 22.11 -0.86 6.48
CA ALA A 534 23.50 -0.78 6.94
C ALA A 534 24.49 -1.19 5.82
N ASP A 535 24.00 -1.93 4.83
CA ASP A 535 24.78 -2.42 3.68
C ASP A 535 24.55 -1.61 2.40
N PHE A 536 23.89 -0.44 2.48
CA PHE A 536 23.76 0.45 1.34
C PHE A 536 25.15 0.92 0.88
N SER A 537 25.63 0.32 -0.20
CA SER A 537 26.90 0.61 -0.86
C SER A 537 26.60 1.11 -2.28
N PRO A 538 26.40 2.42 -2.48
CA PRO A 538 26.30 2.98 -3.81
C PRO A 538 27.64 2.79 -4.53
N GLY A 539 27.63 2.52 -5.84
CA GLY A 539 28.88 2.43 -6.59
C GLY A 539 29.70 3.72 -6.46
N ALA A 540 31.03 3.60 -6.35
CA ALA A 540 31.93 4.71 -5.98
C ALA A 540 31.70 6.04 -6.73
N SER A 541 31.30 5.98 -8.02
CA SER A 541 31.01 7.20 -8.79
C SER A 541 29.70 7.89 -8.36
N VAL A 542 28.67 7.13 -7.99
CA VAL A 542 27.38 7.63 -7.50
C VAL A 542 27.59 8.20 -6.09
N GLU A 543 28.31 7.48 -5.24
CA GLU A 543 28.68 7.93 -3.90
C GLU A 543 29.38 9.28 -3.93
N LYS A 544 30.45 9.43 -4.74
CA LYS A 544 31.19 10.69 -4.87
C LYS A 544 30.29 11.86 -5.29
N ARG A 545 29.36 11.64 -6.22
CA ARG A 545 28.42 12.69 -6.65
C ARG A 545 27.40 13.01 -5.57
N ALA A 546 26.84 12.02 -4.90
CA ALA A 546 25.91 12.21 -3.80
C ALA A 546 26.57 12.95 -2.62
N GLN A 547 27.81 12.61 -2.27
CA GLN A 547 28.59 13.31 -1.25
C GLN A 547 28.84 14.76 -1.64
N ALA A 548 29.22 15.03 -2.90
CA ALA A 548 29.41 16.39 -3.39
C ALA A 548 28.12 17.24 -3.31
N VAL A 549 26.96 16.65 -3.62
CA VAL A 549 25.65 17.28 -3.43
C VAL A 549 25.40 17.55 -1.94
N TYR A 550 25.63 16.55 -1.09
CA TYR A 550 25.42 16.66 0.35
C TYR A 550 26.28 17.76 0.98
N ASP A 551 27.57 17.78 0.69
CA ASP A 551 28.51 18.78 1.21
C ASP A 551 28.14 20.18 0.75
N TYR A 552 27.76 20.32 -0.53
CA TYR A 552 27.37 21.61 -1.10
C TYR A 552 26.11 22.17 -0.43
N LEU A 553 25.07 21.35 -0.29
CA LEU A 553 23.79 21.76 0.27
C LEU A 553 23.84 21.92 1.80
N SER A 554 24.61 21.08 2.49
CA SER A 554 24.84 21.21 3.93
C SER A 554 25.53 22.54 4.27
N LYS A 555 26.50 22.98 3.46
CA LYS A 555 27.15 24.30 3.60
C LYS A 555 26.17 25.47 3.44
N LYS A 556 25.07 25.29 2.69
CA LYS A 556 23.99 26.28 2.57
C LYS A 556 22.99 26.25 3.75
N GLY A 557 23.21 25.38 4.74
CA GLY A 557 22.37 25.26 5.94
C GLY A 557 21.08 24.47 5.73
N TYR A 558 21.04 23.61 4.71
CA TYR A 558 19.91 22.72 4.45
C TYR A 558 19.92 21.49 5.36
N THR A 559 18.74 20.92 5.61
CA THR A 559 18.57 19.78 6.53
C THR A 559 19.02 18.49 5.86
N LYS A 560 19.51 17.55 6.65
CA LYS A 560 19.93 16.23 6.14
C LYS A 560 18.75 15.48 5.51
N GLU A 561 17.59 15.53 6.16
CA GLU A 561 16.34 14.95 5.69
C GLU A 561 15.94 15.52 4.33
N GLY A 562 16.00 16.84 4.18
CA GLY A 562 15.66 17.54 2.94
C GLY A 562 16.63 17.20 1.80
N ILE A 563 17.94 17.19 2.07
CA ILE A 563 18.96 16.81 1.09
C ILE A 563 18.77 15.35 0.64
N SER A 564 18.53 14.44 1.59
CA SER A 564 18.30 13.03 1.29
C SER A 564 17.03 12.80 0.49
N ALA A 565 15.95 13.55 0.74
CA ALA A 565 14.72 13.49 -0.05
C ALA A 565 14.95 13.90 -1.52
N ILE A 566 15.75 14.94 -1.76
CA ILE A 566 16.15 15.37 -3.11
C ILE A 566 17.02 14.29 -3.77
N LEU A 567 18.02 13.76 -3.07
CA LEU A 567 18.89 12.70 -3.58
C LEU A 567 18.13 11.40 -3.87
N GLY A 568 17.11 11.05 -3.09
CA GLY A 568 16.25 9.91 -3.35
C GLY A 568 15.51 10.03 -4.69
N ASN A 569 15.02 11.23 -5.02
CA ASN A 569 14.44 11.50 -6.33
C ASN A 569 15.48 11.41 -7.46
N PHE A 570 16.62 12.09 -7.31
CA PHE A 570 17.68 12.06 -8.33
C PHE A 570 18.30 10.69 -8.53
N SER A 571 18.26 9.82 -7.52
CA SER A 571 18.70 8.42 -7.65
C SER A 571 17.88 7.66 -8.67
N VAL A 572 16.55 7.85 -8.65
CA VAL A 572 15.64 7.20 -9.60
C VAL A 572 15.66 7.93 -10.95
N GLU A 573 15.80 9.25 -10.92
CA GLU A 573 15.65 10.08 -12.12
C GLU A 573 16.87 10.07 -13.04
N SER A 574 18.07 10.20 -12.46
CA SER A 574 19.31 10.32 -13.22
C SER A 574 20.42 9.39 -12.75
N GLY A 575 20.21 8.61 -11.68
CA GLY A 575 21.31 7.93 -10.98
C GLY A 575 22.31 8.93 -10.39
N ILE A 576 21.82 10.12 -10.02
CA ILE A 576 22.61 11.27 -9.54
C ILE A 576 23.69 11.65 -10.57
N ASN A 577 23.39 11.53 -11.86
CA ASN A 577 24.33 11.84 -12.94
C ASN A 577 23.98 13.20 -13.58
N PRO A 578 24.78 14.25 -13.35
CA PRO A 578 24.51 15.57 -13.92
C PRO A 578 24.65 15.59 -15.46
N LYS A 579 25.31 14.60 -16.06
CA LYS A 579 25.45 14.47 -17.52
C LYS A 579 24.36 13.61 -18.15
N ARG A 580 23.36 13.16 -17.39
CA ARG A 580 22.23 12.38 -17.91
C ARG A 580 21.42 13.22 -18.90
N ALA A 581 21.03 12.65 -20.03
CA ALA A 581 20.00 13.22 -20.89
C ALA A 581 18.98 12.15 -21.27
N GLU A 582 17.72 12.50 -21.38
CA GLU A 582 16.65 11.56 -21.67
C GLU A 582 16.90 10.86 -23.03
N GLY A 583 16.83 9.52 -23.03
CA GLY A 583 17.11 8.70 -24.21
C GLY A 583 18.60 8.53 -24.57
N ASP A 584 19.55 9.06 -23.77
CA ASP A 584 21.00 8.97 -24.04
C ASP A 584 21.54 7.53 -24.15
N TYR A 585 20.90 6.58 -23.47
CA TYR A 585 21.24 5.15 -23.45
C TYR A 585 20.75 4.37 -24.69
N LEU A 586 19.97 5.00 -25.56
CA LEU A 586 19.49 4.39 -26.80
C LEU A 586 20.62 4.31 -27.84
N ASN A 587 20.35 3.70 -29.00
CA ASN A 587 21.31 3.73 -30.10
C ASN A 587 21.29 5.12 -30.78
N PRO A 588 22.46 5.61 -31.28
CA PRO A 588 22.49 6.79 -32.13
C PRO A 588 21.54 6.64 -33.34
N PRO A 589 20.93 7.74 -33.83
CA PRO A 589 21.23 9.15 -33.50
C PRO A 589 20.50 9.70 -32.26
N VAL A 590 19.53 8.97 -31.70
CA VAL A 590 18.80 9.39 -30.48
C VAL A 590 19.69 9.26 -29.25
N GLY A 591 20.39 8.13 -29.19
CA GLY A 591 21.42 7.84 -28.20
C GLY A 591 22.61 8.79 -28.27
N ALA A 592 23.35 8.86 -27.17
CA ALA A 592 24.51 9.70 -27.09
C ALA A 592 25.69 9.15 -27.90
N HIS A 593 26.46 10.04 -28.50
CA HIS A 593 27.59 9.72 -29.36
C HIS A 593 28.57 10.90 -29.38
N GLY A 594 29.88 10.63 -29.39
CA GLY A 594 30.91 11.67 -29.49
C GLY A 594 30.65 12.87 -28.56
N ASN A 595 30.43 14.03 -29.18
CA ASN A 595 30.18 15.34 -28.56
C ASN A 595 28.69 15.71 -28.45
N SER A 596 27.76 14.75 -28.53
CA SER A 596 26.31 15.02 -28.60
C SER A 596 25.76 15.86 -27.43
N TRP A 597 26.39 15.81 -26.24
CA TRP A 597 26.04 16.64 -25.09
C TRP A 597 26.29 18.14 -25.28
N ASP A 598 27.05 18.51 -26.30
CA ASP A 598 27.34 19.89 -26.68
C ASP A 598 26.62 20.30 -27.98
N GLU A 599 25.83 19.40 -28.58
CA GLU A 599 25.14 19.63 -29.85
C GLU A 599 23.70 20.13 -29.62
N PRO A 600 23.36 21.37 -30.02
CA PRO A 600 22.03 21.92 -29.79
C PRO A 600 20.89 21.11 -30.41
N SER A 601 21.12 20.52 -31.60
CA SER A 601 20.12 19.69 -32.29
C SER A 601 19.85 18.38 -31.57
N TRP A 602 20.85 17.80 -30.90
CA TRP A 602 20.68 16.58 -30.14
C TRP A 602 19.98 16.83 -28.80
N LEU A 603 20.38 17.91 -28.11
CA LEU A 603 19.73 18.36 -26.87
C LEU A 603 18.26 18.75 -27.12
N SER A 604 17.96 19.39 -28.24
CA SER A 604 16.59 19.84 -28.56
C SER A 604 15.69 18.74 -29.13
N MET A 605 16.06 17.46 -29.08
CA MET A 605 15.15 16.41 -29.53
C MET A 605 13.95 16.28 -28.60
N GLY A 606 12.75 16.19 -29.17
CA GLY A 606 11.51 15.99 -28.43
C GLY A 606 11.12 14.53 -28.25
N GLY A 607 10.13 14.29 -27.41
CA GLY A 607 9.61 12.94 -27.11
C GLY A 607 9.23 12.12 -28.34
N PRO A 608 8.58 12.69 -29.38
CA PRO A 608 8.26 11.93 -30.60
C PRO A 608 9.50 11.41 -31.33
N GLN A 609 10.61 12.14 -31.30
CA GLN A 609 11.87 11.72 -31.92
C GLN A 609 12.54 10.62 -31.09
N ILE A 610 12.45 10.69 -29.77
CA ILE A 610 13.07 9.73 -28.85
C ILE A 610 12.30 8.41 -28.80
N TYR A 611 10.96 8.47 -28.79
CA TYR A 611 10.09 7.33 -28.49
C TYR A 611 9.21 6.89 -29.67
N GLY A 612 9.60 7.20 -30.90
CA GLY A 612 8.92 6.72 -32.11
C GLY A 612 7.48 7.23 -32.26
N GLY A 613 7.27 8.54 -32.10
CA GLY A 613 5.97 9.22 -32.24
C GLY A 613 5.14 9.30 -30.95
N ARG A 614 5.71 8.93 -29.80
CA ARG A 614 5.05 9.00 -28.49
C ARG A 614 5.51 10.22 -27.69
N PHE A 615 4.77 10.57 -26.64
CA PHE A 615 5.08 11.70 -25.73
C PHE A 615 5.24 13.06 -26.42
N PRO A 616 4.23 13.54 -27.17
CA PRO A 616 4.29 14.83 -27.86
C PRO A 616 4.37 16.03 -26.90
N ASN A 617 4.09 15.81 -25.61
CA ASN A 617 4.24 16.84 -24.60
C ASN A 617 5.71 17.22 -24.33
N ILE A 618 6.67 16.34 -24.65
CA ILE A 618 8.10 16.61 -24.46
C ILE A 618 8.59 17.33 -25.71
N LEU A 619 8.82 18.64 -25.61
CA LEU A 619 9.33 19.46 -26.69
C LEU A 619 10.85 19.32 -26.81
N HIS A 620 11.56 19.41 -25.68
CA HIS A 620 13.00 19.14 -25.59
C HIS A 620 13.26 18.17 -24.42
N ARG A 621 14.10 17.17 -24.65
CA ARG A 621 14.41 16.06 -23.75
C ARG A 621 14.86 16.52 -22.35
N GLY A 622 14.61 15.71 -21.33
CA GLY A 622 15.11 15.96 -19.99
C GLY A 622 16.64 16.02 -19.90
N LEU A 623 17.18 16.97 -19.13
CA LEU A 623 18.62 17.11 -18.86
C LEU A 623 18.95 17.01 -17.38
N GLY A 624 20.11 16.45 -17.05
CA GLY A 624 20.76 16.57 -15.75
C GLY A 624 20.08 15.84 -14.60
N LEU A 625 20.40 16.25 -13.37
CA LEU A 625 20.01 15.57 -12.13
C LEU A 625 18.50 15.33 -12.02
N GLY A 626 17.69 16.34 -12.33
CA GLY A 626 16.22 16.31 -12.25
C GLY A 626 15.54 16.26 -13.62
N GLN A 627 16.25 15.84 -14.67
CA GLN A 627 15.71 15.69 -16.03
C GLN A 627 14.87 16.90 -16.48
N TRP A 628 15.43 18.12 -16.36
CA TRP A 628 14.75 19.35 -16.75
C TRP A 628 14.33 19.32 -18.21
N THR A 629 13.02 19.40 -18.44
CA THR A 629 12.37 19.15 -19.73
C THR A 629 11.60 20.39 -20.17
N ASP A 630 11.57 20.67 -21.48
CA ASP A 630 10.63 21.64 -22.03
C ASP A 630 9.35 20.93 -22.46
N THR A 631 8.21 21.48 -22.07
CA THR A 631 6.91 20.82 -22.23
C THR A 631 5.90 21.69 -22.98
N ALA A 632 4.97 21.05 -23.69
CA ALA A 632 3.99 21.72 -24.53
C ALA A 632 2.95 22.55 -23.75
N ASP A 633 2.85 22.36 -22.44
CA ASP A 633 2.07 23.16 -21.50
C ASP A 633 2.78 24.45 -21.05
N GLY A 634 3.95 24.76 -21.61
CA GLY A 634 4.70 25.99 -21.37
C GLY A 634 5.87 25.86 -20.40
N GLY A 635 6.18 24.66 -19.92
CA GLY A 635 7.42 24.40 -19.17
C GLY A 635 8.66 24.64 -20.03
N ARG A 636 9.61 25.43 -19.52
CA ARG A 636 10.84 25.82 -20.25
C ARG A 636 12.13 25.46 -19.50
N ARG A 637 12.10 24.43 -18.66
CA ARG A 637 13.19 24.15 -17.71
C ARG A 637 14.46 23.62 -18.39
N HIS A 638 14.34 22.91 -19.51
CA HIS A 638 15.50 22.53 -20.32
C HIS A 638 16.19 23.78 -20.86
N THR A 639 15.42 24.68 -21.49
CA THR A 639 15.96 25.93 -22.04
C THR A 639 16.59 26.79 -20.95
N LEU A 640 15.91 26.94 -19.81
CA LEU A 640 16.41 27.73 -18.68
C LEU A 640 17.76 27.21 -18.16
N LEU A 641 17.96 25.88 -18.09
CA LEU A 641 19.24 25.32 -17.68
C LEU A 641 20.36 25.67 -18.65
N LEU A 642 20.11 25.56 -19.96
CA LEU A 642 21.11 25.88 -20.98
C LEU A 642 21.46 27.38 -20.98
N ASP A 643 20.46 28.25 -20.84
CA ASP A 643 20.65 29.70 -20.74
C ASP A 643 21.43 30.07 -19.47
N TYR A 644 21.10 29.44 -18.34
CA TYR A 644 21.82 29.62 -17.08
C TYR A 644 23.28 29.17 -17.21
N ALA A 645 23.52 28.02 -17.84
CA ALA A 645 24.85 27.50 -18.12
C ALA A 645 25.68 28.46 -18.98
N LYS A 646 25.08 28.99 -20.04
CA LYS A 646 25.69 29.98 -20.94
C LYS A 646 26.02 31.27 -20.19
N GLY A 647 25.09 31.79 -19.38
CA GLY A 647 25.30 33.00 -18.58
C GLY A 647 26.41 32.87 -17.51
N LYS A 648 26.67 31.65 -17.05
CA LYS A 648 27.76 31.34 -16.10
C LYS A 648 29.05 30.85 -16.78
N ASN A 649 29.11 30.82 -18.11
CA ASN A 649 30.22 30.29 -18.91
C ASN A 649 30.67 28.89 -18.44
N LYS A 650 29.71 28.00 -18.21
CA LYS A 650 29.94 26.64 -17.72
C LYS A 650 29.16 25.63 -18.56
N LYS A 651 29.58 24.36 -18.51
CA LYS A 651 28.82 23.27 -19.15
C LYS A 651 27.53 23.02 -18.37
N TRP A 652 26.43 22.74 -19.08
CA TRP A 652 25.14 22.47 -18.44
C TRP A 652 25.17 21.23 -17.54
N TYR A 653 26.07 20.28 -17.82
CA TYR A 653 26.31 19.07 -17.04
C TYR A 653 27.34 19.23 -15.91
N ASP A 654 27.75 20.46 -15.58
CA ASP A 654 28.53 20.76 -14.36
C ASP A 654 27.64 20.55 -13.13
N LEU A 655 28.11 19.75 -12.17
CA LEU A 655 27.32 19.39 -10.99
C LEU A 655 26.95 20.62 -10.16
N GLN A 656 27.94 21.47 -9.87
CA GLN A 656 27.72 22.67 -9.05
C GLN A 656 26.78 23.66 -9.75
N LEU A 657 26.93 23.84 -11.07
CA LEU A 657 26.00 24.66 -11.84
C LEU A 657 24.56 24.16 -11.75
N GLN A 658 24.32 22.86 -11.85
CA GLN A 658 22.97 22.30 -11.71
C GLN A 658 22.41 22.49 -10.31
N LEU A 659 23.25 22.37 -9.27
CA LEU A 659 22.83 22.66 -7.90
C LEU A 659 22.47 24.13 -7.71
N ASP A 660 23.22 25.06 -8.29
CA ASP A 660 22.84 26.49 -8.27
C ASP A 660 21.58 26.75 -9.08
N PHE A 661 21.43 26.09 -10.23
CA PHE A 661 20.25 26.23 -11.07
C PHE A 661 18.97 25.87 -10.31
N ILE A 662 18.95 24.76 -9.56
CA ILE A 662 17.76 24.31 -8.78
C ILE A 662 17.20 25.42 -7.89
N PHE A 663 18.07 26.18 -7.22
CA PHE A 663 17.66 27.16 -6.22
C PHE A 663 17.59 28.59 -6.76
N ASP A 664 18.38 28.91 -7.80
CA ASP A 664 18.56 30.29 -8.26
C ASP A 664 18.06 30.50 -9.71
N GLY A 665 18.27 29.52 -10.59
CA GLY A 665 18.03 29.63 -12.04
C GLY A 665 16.75 28.98 -12.56
N ASP A 666 16.15 28.05 -11.81
CA ASP A 666 14.95 27.31 -12.22
C ASP A 666 13.68 28.20 -12.17
N ALA A 667 12.56 27.66 -12.63
CA ALA A 667 11.28 28.34 -12.59
C ALA A 667 10.90 28.77 -11.15
N PRO A 668 10.26 29.94 -10.93
CA PRO A 668 9.99 30.46 -9.58
C PRO A 668 9.27 29.47 -8.64
N GLY A 669 8.29 28.72 -9.14
CA GLY A 669 7.59 27.68 -8.37
C GLY A 669 8.50 26.52 -7.98
N SER A 670 9.34 26.05 -8.91
CA SER A 670 10.32 24.97 -8.67
C SER A 670 11.38 25.38 -7.66
N ARG A 671 11.90 26.61 -7.73
CA ARG A 671 12.86 27.13 -6.72
C ARG A 671 12.26 27.11 -5.31
N THR A 672 11.00 27.54 -5.20
CA THR A 672 10.26 27.54 -3.91
C THR A 672 10.06 26.12 -3.38
N ALA A 673 9.64 25.19 -4.25
CA ALA A 673 9.46 23.80 -3.87
C ALA A 673 10.77 23.14 -3.42
N ALA A 674 11.88 23.40 -4.11
CA ALA A 674 13.19 22.90 -3.73
C ALA A 674 13.67 23.45 -2.38
N ASP A 675 13.57 24.77 -2.14
CA ASP A 675 13.96 25.38 -0.85
C ASP A 675 13.12 24.82 0.30
N ASN A 676 11.81 24.68 0.09
CA ASN A 676 10.89 24.16 1.08
C ASN A 676 11.23 22.73 1.50
N VAL A 677 11.61 21.88 0.55
CA VAL A 677 12.04 20.51 0.82
C VAL A 677 13.42 20.51 1.48
N ALA A 678 14.39 21.23 0.93
CA ALA A 678 15.76 21.28 1.44
C ALA A 678 15.86 21.82 2.88
N ARG A 679 14.89 22.64 3.31
CA ARG A 679 14.80 23.17 4.69
C ARG A 679 13.83 22.43 5.61
N SER A 680 13.20 21.36 5.14
CA SER A 680 12.13 20.66 5.86
C SER A 680 10.97 21.57 6.30
N LYS A 681 10.60 22.58 5.49
CA LYS A 681 9.51 23.53 5.83
C LYS A 681 8.12 22.96 5.58
N VAL A 682 7.98 22.07 4.61
CA VAL A 682 6.69 21.50 4.18
C VAL A 682 6.34 20.19 4.87
N ALA A 683 7.32 19.55 5.50
CA ALA A 683 7.17 18.27 6.17
C ALA A 683 8.34 17.98 7.10
N ALA A 684 8.13 17.09 8.07
CA ALA A 684 9.14 16.70 9.05
C ALA A 684 9.85 15.38 8.69
N THR A 685 9.23 14.54 7.85
CA THR A 685 9.73 13.19 7.57
C THR A 685 10.25 13.03 6.14
N ILE A 686 11.22 12.12 5.94
CA ILE A 686 11.80 11.82 4.63
C ILE A 686 10.74 11.39 3.60
N PRO A 687 9.77 10.50 3.91
CA PRO A 687 8.70 10.14 2.97
C PRO A 687 7.90 11.34 2.47
N GLU A 688 7.51 12.23 3.36
CA GLU A 688 6.70 13.41 3.03
C GLU A 688 7.49 14.40 2.18
N LEU A 689 8.74 14.67 2.55
CA LEU A 689 9.64 15.54 1.79
C LEU A 689 9.91 14.99 0.40
N THR A 690 10.13 13.68 0.28
CA THR A 690 10.36 12.98 -0.99
C THR A 690 9.11 13.04 -1.87
N THR A 691 7.93 12.82 -1.29
CA THR A 691 6.64 12.87 -1.98
C THR A 691 6.32 14.28 -2.46
N TYR A 692 6.56 15.28 -1.63
CA TYR A 692 6.36 16.69 -1.98
C TYR A 692 7.30 17.09 -3.12
N PHE A 693 8.58 16.72 -3.05
CA PHE A 693 9.53 17.00 -4.13
C PHE A 693 9.10 16.34 -5.44
N LEU A 694 8.72 15.05 -5.41
CA LEU A 694 8.22 14.34 -6.60
C LEU A 694 6.95 15.00 -7.19
N THR A 695 6.02 15.40 -6.33
CA THR A 695 4.71 15.88 -6.77
C THR A 695 4.77 17.32 -7.26
N VAL A 696 5.48 18.18 -6.52
CA VAL A 696 5.46 19.63 -6.71
C VAL A 696 6.66 20.12 -7.53
N TRP A 697 7.83 19.47 -7.40
CA TRP A 697 9.04 19.87 -8.13
C TRP A 697 9.26 19.09 -9.43
N GLU A 698 9.14 17.76 -9.40
CA GLU A 698 9.25 16.91 -10.60
C GLU A 698 7.96 16.94 -11.44
N GLY A 699 6.80 17.10 -10.79
CA GLY A 699 5.50 17.13 -11.47
C GLY A 699 4.99 15.74 -11.88
N ASN A 700 5.49 14.67 -11.26
CA ASN A 700 5.14 13.29 -11.60
C ASN A 700 4.61 12.49 -10.40
N PRO A 701 3.38 12.79 -9.92
CA PRO A 701 2.84 12.16 -8.71
C PRO A 701 2.68 10.64 -8.87
N GLY A 702 3.25 9.89 -7.93
CA GLY A 702 3.07 8.43 -7.80
C GLY A 702 4.05 7.58 -8.60
N ASP A 703 4.93 8.15 -9.42
CA ASP A 703 5.97 7.40 -10.14
C ASP A 703 7.04 6.88 -9.17
N LYS A 704 7.14 5.54 -9.07
CA LYS A 704 8.16 4.84 -8.28
C LYS A 704 8.35 5.40 -6.86
N LEU A 705 7.27 5.90 -6.24
CA LEU A 705 7.34 6.62 -4.97
C LEU A 705 8.03 5.80 -3.87
N GLY A 706 7.72 4.50 -3.77
CA GLY A 706 8.38 3.61 -2.81
C GLY A 706 9.89 3.46 -3.04
N GLU A 707 10.34 3.38 -4.30
CA GLU A 707 11.77 3.32 -4.64
C GLU A 707 12.49 4.63 -4.28
N ARG A 708 11.86 5.78 -4.56
CA ARG A 708 12.41 7.12 -4.26
C ARG A 708 12.52 7.35 -2.76
N ILE A 709 11.50 6.98 -1.98
CA ILE A 709 11.51 7.09 -0.52
C ILE A 709 12.58 6.17 0.07
N GLN A 710 12.68 4.92 -0.40
CA GLN A 710 13.72 4.00 0.08
C GLN A 710 15.13 4.50 -0.27
N ALA A 711 15.33 5.05 -1.48
CA ALA A 711 16.59 5.67 -1.86
C ALA A 711 16.92 6.88 -0.96
N ALA A 712 15.94 7.72 -0.65
CA ALA A 712 16.12 8.84 0.29
C ALA A 712 16.51 8.35 1.69
N GLN A 713 15.87 7.29 2.21
CA GLN A 713 16.21 6.72 3.51
C GLN A 713 17.64 6.13 3.50
N ASN A 714 18.04 5.47 2.42
CA ASN A 714 19.40 4.95 2.26
C ASN A 714 20.44 6.07 2.29
N TRP A 715 20.21 7.18 1.60
CA TRP A 715 21.07 8.36 1.65
C TRP A 715 21.10 9.02 3.02
N PHE A 716 19.93 9.16 3.66
CA PHE A 716 19.87 9.67 5.03
C PHE A 716 20.70 8.81 5.98
N THR A 717 20.53 7.49 5.92
CA THR A 717 21.32 6.53 6.70
C THR A 717 22.81 6.67 6.40
N PHE A 718 23.19 6.75 5.11
CA PHE A 718 24.57 6.92 4.67
C PHE A 718 25.22 8.19 5.27
N PHE A 719 24.49 9.32 5.29
CA PHE A 719 24.95 10.59 5.89
C PHE A 719 24.67 10.70 7.41
N SER A 720 23.95 9.75 8.00
CA SER A 720 23.62 9.69 9.44
C SER A 720 24.50 8.75 10.23
N ARG A 721 25.22 7.83 9.57
CA ARG A 721 26.32 7.10 10.20
C ARG A 721 27.35 8.11 10.69
N SER A 722 27.35 8.35 12.01
CA SER A 722 28.42 9.07 12.70
C SER A 722 29.73 8.35 12.38
N GLY A 723 30.57 9.02 11.59
CA GLY A 723 31.64 8.38 10.82
C GLY A 723 31.86 9.01 9.44
N THR A 724 30.94 9.86 8.96
CA THR A 724 31.24 10.75 7.82
C THR A 724 32.42 11.65 8.20
N PRO A 725 33.56 11.60 7.46
CA PRO A 725 34.72 12.42 7.76
C PRO A 725 34.32 13.90 7.75
N ILE A 726 34.65 14.63 8.82
CA ILE A 726 34.54 16.10 8.83
C ILE A 726 35.71 16.65 8.00
N GLY A 727 35.68 16.48 6.67
CA GLY A 727 36.82 16.89 5.84
C GLY A 727 36.91 16.36 4.41
N GLY A 728 35.81 15.87 3.80
CA GLY A 728 35.86 15.31 2.46
C GLY A 728 36.42 13.89 2.43
N SER A 729 36.77 13.40 1.24
CA SER A 729 37.36 12.07 1.02
C SER A 729 38.68 11.89 1.78
N GLY A 730 39.07 10.65 2.10
CA GLY A 730 40.34 10.40 2.79
C GLY A 730 41.58 10.94 2.06
N SER A 731 41.52 11.07 0.73
CA SER A 731 42.56 11.73 -0.06
C SER A 731 42.64 13.24 0.16
N GLU A 732 41.51 13.91 0.41
CA GLU A 732 41.45 15.35 0.71
C GLU A 732 41.91 15.61 2.15
N VAL A 733 41.50 14.77 3.10
CA VAL A 733 42.01 14.80 4.48
C VAL A 733 43.52 14.60 4.49
N PHE A 734 44.03 13.60 3.77
CA PHE A 734 45.47 13.40 3.65
C PHE A 734 46.17 14.63 3.06
N ALA A 735 45.67 15.19 1.95
CA ALA A 735 46.26 16.37 1.32
C ALA A 735 46.26 17.60 2.24
N GLN A 736 45.19 17.81 3.01
CA GLN A 736 45.06 18.94 3.94
C GLN A 736 45.98 18.80 5.16
N TYR A 737 46.17 17.58 5.67
CA TYR A 737 46.87 17.36 6.93
C TYR A 737 48.28 16.80 6.79
N LYS A 738 48.74 16.41 5.59
CA LYS A 738 50.05 15.76 5.37
C LYS A 738 51.23 16.44 6.09
N GLU A 739 51.25 17.77 6.12
CA GLU A 739 52.32 18.54 6.77
C GLU A 739 52.27 18.45 8.30
N LYS A 740 51.09 18.21 8.88
CA LYS A 740 50.85 18.09 10.32
C LYS A 740 51.04 16.65 10.85
N MET A 741 51.03 15.66 9.94
CA MET A 741 51.11 14.22 10.22
C MET A 741 52.54 13.66 10.08
N GLN A 742 53.55 14.54 9.93
CA GLN A 742 54.93 14.11 9.75
C GLN A 742 55.49 13.41 11.00
N PRO A 743 56.31 12.36 10.84
CA PRO A 743 56.65 11.70 9.57
C PRO A 743 55.47 10.85 9.03
N LEU A 744 55.24 10.85 7.72
CA LEU A 744 54.15 10.07 7.10
C LEU A 744 54.41 8.54 7.14
N PRO A 745 53.37 7.69 7.13
CA PRO A 745 53.53 6.24 6.94
C PRO A 745 54.24 5.93 5.62
N THR A 746 55.18 4.99 5.63
CA THR A 746 55.90 4.54 4.45
C THR A 746 55.33 3.22 3.93
N ASP A 747 55.91 2.73 2.83
CA ASP A 747 55.65 1.38 2.33
C ASP A 747 55.85 0.29 3.39
N ARG A 748 56.76 0.50 4.34
CA ARG A 748 57.06 -0.46 5.40
C ARG A 748 55.85 -0.68 6.33
N GLU A 749 55.04 0.35 6.55
CA GLU A 749 53.85 0.28 7.40
C GLU A 749 52.60 -0.15 6.64
N THR A 750 52.59 -0.03 5.30
CA THR A 750 51.35 -0.01 4.51
C THR A 750 51.25 -1.10 3.44
N LYS A 751 52.35 -1.69 2.96
CA LYS A 751 52.33 -2.66 1.85
C LYS A 751 52.40 -4.12 2.29
N ALA A 752 51.83 -4.99 1.45
CA ALA A 752 51.92 -6.44 1.62
C ALA A 752 53.37 -6.94 1.54
N GLY A 753 53.71 -7.89 2.41
CA GLY A 753 55.07 -8.43 2.52
C GLY A 753 56.07 -7.52 3.24
N GLN A 754 55.64 -6.34 3.70
CA GLN A 754 56.42 -5.45 4.56
C GLN A 754 56.00 -5.62 6.03
N GLY A 755 56.52 -4.76 6.91
CA GLY A 755 56.13 -4.70 8.33
C GLY A 755 57.33 -4.53 9.25
N TRP A 756 57.02 -4.45 10.54
CA TRP A 756 58.03 -4.41 11.59
C TRP A 756 58.17 -5.77 12.29
N PRO A 757 59.40 -6.17 12.67
CA PRO A 757 59.62 -7.42 13.39
C PRO A 757 58.76 -7.49 14.66
N GLY A 758 58.23 -8.68 14.95
CA GLY A 758 57.41 -8.92 16.13
C GLY A 758 55.93 -8.62 15.97
N ASN A 759 55.46 -8.11 14.81
CA ASN A 759 54.04 -7.92 14.55
C ASN A 759 53.33 -9.29 14.34
N ALA A 760 52.49 -9.69 15.30
CA ALA A 760 51.72 -10.95 15.23
C ALA A 760 50.25 -10.75 14.82
N TYR A 761 49.86 -9.54 14.44
CA TYR A 761 48.52 -9.28 13.90
C TYR A 761 48.41 -9.74 12.45
N ALA A 762 47.19 -10.07 12.01
CA ALA A 762 46.93 -10.50 10.65
C ALA A 762 47.33 -9.39 9.63
N PRO A 763 48.21 -9.69 8.66
CA PRO A 763 48.70 -8.70 7.71
C PRO A 763 47.60 -7.97 6.96
N GLY A 764 47.76 -6.66 6.78
CA GLY A 764 46.78 -5.83 6.06
C GLY A 764 45.55 -5.41 6.88
N ASN A 765 45.45 -5.80 8.16
CA ASN A 765 44.37 -5.37 9.06
C ASN A 765 44.67 -4.08 9.83
N CYS A 766 43.63 -3.47 10.40
CA CYS A 766 43.73 -2.26 11.21
C CYS A 766 44.73 -2.38 12.38
N THR A 767 44.69 -3.49 13.12
CA THR A 767 45.61 -3.77 14.24
C THR A 767 47.06 -3.93 13.78
N TRP A 768 47.27 -4.56 12.61
CA TRP A 768 48.57 -4.73 11.99
C TRP A 768 49.18 -3.39 11.56
N TYR A 769 48.38 -2.53 10.92
CA TYR A 769 48.80 -1.19 10.55
C TYR A 769 49.18 -0.34 11.77
N VAL A 770 48.32 -0.30 12.80
CA VAL A 770 48.56 0.49 14.00
C VAL A 770 49.84 0.02 14.71
N PHE A 771 50.08 -1.29 14.82
CA PHE A 771 51.36 -1.81 15.34
C PHE A 771 52.56 -1.27 14.56
N ASN A 772 52.52 -1.35 13.23
CA ASN A 772 53.60 -0.86 12.39
C ASN A 772 53.78 0.66 12.49
N ARG A 773 52.68 1.42 12.62
CA ARG A 773 52.71 2.88 12.77
C ARG A 773 53.35 3.30 14.09
N PHE A 774 53.08 2.59 15.19
CA PHE A 774 53.81 2.79 16.45
C PHE A 774 55.30 2.48 16.31
N ALA A 775 55.64 1.34 15.69
CA ALA A 775 57.03 0.92 15.50
C ALA A 775 57.84 1.91 14.64
N GLN A 776 57.24 2.44 13.57
CA GLN A 776 57.83 3.49 12.74
C GLN A 776 58.20 4.74 13.56
N LEU A 777 57.39 5.06 14.56
CA LEU A 777 57.55 6.22 15.44
C LEU A 777 58.36 5.88 16.70
N GLY A 778 59.06 4.75 16.72
CA GLY A 778 59.96 4.33 17.81
C GLY A 778 59.25 3.81 19.06
N LYS A 779 57.95 3.51 18.97
CA LYS A 779 57.15 2.99 20.09
C LYS A 779 56.84 1.51 19.87
N SER A 780 56.86 0.74 20.95
CA SER A 780 56.51 -0.69 20.91
C SER A 780 55.16 -0.92 21.58
N ILE A 781 54.31 -1.72 20.94
CA ILE A 781 53.03 -2.18 21.51
C ILE A 781 52.98 -3.70 21.55
N HIS A 782 52.13 -4.25 22.41
CA HIS A 782 52.03 -5.71 22.55
C HIS A 782 51.52 -6.36 21.25
N PRO A 783 52.14 -7.47 20.79
CA PRO A 783 51.88 -8.02 19.46
C PRO A 783 50.59 -8.86 19.34
N THR A 784 49.93 -9.21 20.46
CA THR A 784 48.79 -10.14 20.47
C THR A 784 47.61 -9.67 21.35
N MET A 785 47.24 -8.39 21.30
CA MET A 785 46.07 -7.85 22.03
C MET A 785 44.71 -8.27 21.45
N GLY A 786 44.71 -9.05 20.36
CA GLY A 786 43.50 -9.56 19.70
C GLY A 786 42.87 -8.59 18.71
N ASN A 787 41.57 -8.75 18.48
CA ASN A 787 40.76 -7.88 17.63
C ASN A 787 40.67 -6.48 18.22
N ALA A 788 40.39 -5.49 17.37
CA ALA A 788 40.43 -4.09 17.77
C ALA A 788 39.51 -3.76 18.96
N ASN A 789 38.29 -4.32 19.02
CA ASN A 789 37.40 -4.13 20.17
C ASN A 789 37.94 -4.69 21.49
N GLN A 790 38.89 -5.63 21.46
CA GLN A 790 39.51 -6.21 22.65
C GLN A 790 40.62 -5.32 23.23
N TRP A 791 41.17 -4.39 22.44
CA TRP A 791 42.27 -3.53 22.87
C TRP A 791 41.89 -2.64 24.06
N VAL A 792 40.61 -2.27 24.21
CA VAL A 792 40.12 -1.48 25.35
C VAL A 792 40.33 -2.19 26.70
N HIS A 793 40.40 -3.52 26.69
CA HIS A 793 40.71 -4.34 27.87
C HIS A 793 42.18 -4.79 27.89
N ASN A 794 42.71 -5.15 26.72
CA ASN A 794 44.03 -5.75 26.56
C ASN A 794 45.18 -4.74 26.47
N TYR A 795 44.91 -3.43 26.41
CA TYR A 795 45.97 -2.40 26.36
C TYR A 795 47.01 -2.57 27.47
N ARG A 796 46.60 -3.09 28.64
CA ARG A 796 47.47 -3.35 29.80
C ARG A 796 48.61 -4.33 29.51
N GLN A 797 48.51 -5.13 28.46
CA GLN A 797 49.59 -6.01 27.99
C GLN A 797 50.74 -5.21 27.38
N THR A 798 50.50 -3.97 26.97
CA THR A 798 51.53 -3.05 26.51
C THR A 798 52.08 -2.27 27.71
N PRO A 799 53.36 -2.44 28.08
CA PRO A 799 53.96 -1.72 29.19
C PRO A 799 53.85 -0.19 29.02
N GLY A 800 53.43 0.51 30.07
CA GLY A 800 53.28 1.97 30.04
C GLY A 800 52.05 2.49 29.29
N ALA A 801 51.20 1.61 28.77
CA ALA A 801 49.95 2.02 28.13
C ALA A 801 48.87 2.42 29.16
N THR A 802 48.19 3.52 28.89
CA THR A 802 47.04 4.03 29.63
C THR A 802 45.85 4.17 28.70
N LEU A 803 44.64 4.15 29.26
CA LEU A 803 43.41 4.37 28.49
C LEU A 803 42.81 5.72 28.88
N GLU A 804 42.67 6.59 27.89
CA GLU A 804 42.34 7.99 28.05
C GLU A 804 41.00 8.33 27.40
N SER A 805 40.30 9.32 27.96
CA SER A 805 39.01 9.81 27.44
C SER A 805 39.16 10.89 26.37
N THR A 806 40.36 11.45 26.19
CA THR A 806 40.63 12.55 25.25
C THR A 806 41.73 12.18 24.25
N PRO A 807 41.58 12.55 22.96
CA PRO A 807 42.58 12.24 21.93
C PRO A 807 43.84 13.07 22.13
N LYS A 808 45.00 12.46 21.90
CA LYS A 808 46.28 13.15 21.71
C LYS A 808 46.98 12.58 20.48
N LYS A 809 47.76 13.42 19.79
CA LYS A 809 48.64 12.96 18.70
C LYS A 809 49.52 11.82 19.23
N GLY A 810 49.48 10.71 18.52
CA GLY A 810 50.25 9.51 18.82
C GLY A 810 49.54 8.46 19.66
N ASP A 811 48.27 8.65 20.00
CA ASP A 811 47.43 7.63 20.62
C ASP A 811 46.90 6.64 19.57
N ALA A 812 46.54 5.43 20.01
CA ALA A 812 45.65 4.56 19.23
C ALA A 812 44.21 4.87 19.62
N VAL A 813 43.36 5.18 18.65
CA VAL A 813 41.91 5.25 18.91
C VAL A 813 41.29 3.88 18.68
N ILE A 814 40.59 3.38 19.69
CA ILE A 814 39.91 2.10 19.72
C ILE A 814 38.42 2.36 19.60
N PHE A 815 37.82 1.83 18.53
CA PHE A 815 36.38 1.88 18.27
C PHE A 815 35.74 0.57 18.73
N THR A 816 34.85 0.65 19.71
CA THR A 816 34.02 -0.51 20.07
C THR A 816 33.04 -0.85 18.95
N ASN A 817 32.49 -2.06 18.99
CA ASN A 817 31.64 -2.63 17.95
C ASN A 817 30.58 -1.65 17.40
N GLY A 818 30.66 -1.33 16.11
CA GLY A 818 29.69 -0.48 15.40
C GLY A 818 29.91 1.03 15.55
N VAL A 819 30.86 1.48 16.37
CA VAL A 819 31.18 2.90 16.59
C VAL A 819 32.02 3.45 15.43
N ALA A 820 31.78 4.68 15.00
CA ALA A 820 32.48 5.38 13.92
C ALA A 820 32.66 4.56 12.61
N GLY A 821 31.69 3.71 12.24
CA GLY A 821 31.77 2.84 11.06
C GLY A 821 32.63 1.58 11.24
N SER A 822 32.98 1.22 12.47
CA SER A 822 33.73 0.00 12.79
C SER A 822 32.92 -1.28 12.62
N SER A 823 33.60 -2.43 12.52
CA SER A 823 32.96 -3.74 12.46
C SER A 823 32.11 -4.00 13.71
N THR A 824 30.86 -4.42 13.53
CA THR A 824 29.97 -4.83 14.61
C THR A 824 30.41 -6.12 15.31
N GLN A 825 31.36 -6.86 14.75
CA GLN A 825 31.92 -8.07 15.32
C GLN A 825 33.32 -7.85 15.92
N TYR A 826 34.19 -7.12 15.21
CA TYR A 826 35.63 -7.03 15.54
C TYR A 826 36.07 -5.66 16.07
N GLY A 827 35.21 -4.64 16.01
CA GLY A 827 35.59 -3.24 16.26
C GLY A 827 36.55 -2.70 15.20
N HIS A 828 37.22 -1.58 15.51
CA HIS A 828 38.27 -1.01 14.66
C HIS A 828 39.31 -0.28 15.51
N VAL A 829 40.53 -0.12 15.01
CA VAL A 829 41.58 0.66 15.66
C VAL A 829 42.32 1.49 14.61
N ALA A 830 42.60 2.75 14.94
CA ALA A 830 43.32 3.66 14.07
C ALA A 830 44.38 4.44 14.87
N TYR A 831 45.29 5.10 14.17
CA TYR A 831 46.34 5.93 14.78
C TYR A 831 45.94 7.40 14.74
N VAL A 832 46.06 8.12 15.87
CA VAL A 832 45.74 9.55 15.94
C VAL A 832 46.93 10.37 15.44
N GLU A 833 46.79 10.93 14.25
CA GLU A 833 47.84 11.68 13.55
C GLU A 833 47.92 13.15 13.97
N HIS A 834 46.78 13.76 14.31
CA HIS A 834 46.69 15.16 14.73
C HIS A 834 45.43 15.42 15.57
N VAL A 835 45.47 16.42 16.45
CA VAL A 835 44.28 16.90 17.17
C VAL A 835 44.16 18.40 16.90
N ASN A 836 43.00 18.80 16.37
CA ASN A 836 42.68 20.18 16.05
C ASN A 836 42.31 20.97 17.30
N SER A 837 42.38 22.30 17.19
CA SER A 837 42.03 23.22 18.28
C SER A 837 40.56 23.13 18.70
N ASP A 838 39.67 22.68 17.83
CA ASP A 838 38.24 22.51 18.11
C ASP A 838 37.90 21.16 18.78
N GLY A 839 38.92 20.35 19.11
CA GLY A 839 38.77 19.03 19.73
C GLY A 839 38.46 17.91 18.75
N SER A 840 38.34 18.19 17.45
CA SER A 840 38.35 17.14 16.42
C SER A 840 39.75 16.56 16.24
N PHE A 841 39.88 15.34 15.72
CA PHE A 841 41.16 14.67 15.54
C PHE A 841 41.23 13.94 14.21
N VAL A 842 42.44 13.86 13.66
CA VAL A 842 42.75 13.21 12.39
C VAL A 842 43.30 11.84 12.68
N ILE A 843 42.80 10.84 11.97
CA ILE A 843 43.27 9.46 12.06
C ILE A 843 43.87 8.99 10.74
N SER A 844 44.82 8.08 10.83
CA SER A 844 45.23 7.19 9.76
C SER A 844 44.81 5.76 10.11
N GLU A 845 44.28 5.04 9.14
CA GLU A 845 43.69 3.72 9.36
C GLU A 845 43.87 2.80 8.16
N MET A 846 43.74 1.50 8.40
CA MET A 846 43.80 0.46 7.37
C MET A 846 42.62 -0.50 7.51
N ASN A 847 42.20 -1.11 6.40
CA ASN A 847 41.18 -2.15 6.37
C ASN A 847 39.77 -1.68 6.74
N VAL A 848 39.45 -0.42 6.40
CA VAL A 848 38.06 0.04 6.31
C VAL A 848 37.44 -0.37 4.97
N SER A 849 38.24 -0.37 3.90
CA SER A 849 37.80 -0.70 2.53
C SER A 849 38.46 -1.98 1.98
N GLY A 850 38.96 -2.85 2.87
CA GLY A 850 39.66 -4.09 2.54
C GLY A 850 41.14 -4.09 2.95
N GLU A 851 41.74 -5.28 2.99
CA GLU A 851 43.13 -5.47 3.43
C GLU A 851 44.11 -4.57 2.67
N TYR A 852 45.08 -4.00 3.39
CA TYR A 852 46.08 -3.05 2.87
C TYR A 852 45.53 -1.75 2.28
N SER A 853 44.23 -1.49 2.38
CA SER A 853 43.64 -0.22 1.97
C SER A 853 43.80 0.82 3.08
N MET A 854 44.53 1.90 2.77
CA MET A 854 44.75 3.03 3.67
C MET A 854 43.66 4.09 3.55
N ASN A 855 43.26 4.69 4.68
CA ASN A 855 42.32 5.80 4.72
C ASN A 855 42.70 6.83 5.79
N TRP A 856 42.17 8.05 5.65
CA TRP A 856 42.31 9.14 6.62
C TRP A 856 40.96 9.78 6.88
N ARG A 857 40.67 10.10 8.15
CA ARG A 857 39.41 10.75 8.54
C ARG A 857 39.65 11.81 9.59
N VAL A 858 38.80 12.83 9.59
CA VAL A 858 38.66 13.76 10.71
C VAL A 858 37.41 13.37 11.48
N LEU A 859 37.58 13.10 12.77
CA LEU A 859 36.52 12.66 13.67
C LEU A 859 36.36 13.64 14.83
N LYS A 860 35.18 13.63 15.45
CA LYS A 860 34.95 14.21 16.77
C LYS A 860 34.68 13.09 17.75
N LYS A 861 35.20 13.27 18.97
CA LYS A 861 35.04 12.33 20.08
C LYS A 861 33.58 11.91 20.22
N GLU A 862 33.30 10.61 20.17
CA GLU A 862 32.00 10.03 20.51
C GLU A 862 32.08 8.93 21.57
N ALA A 863 30.91 8.50 22.06
CA ALA A 863 30.81 7.43 23.03
C ALA A 863 31.21 6.09 22.39
N GLY A 864 31.99 5.28 23.11
CA GLY A 864 32.52 4.01 22.60
C GLY A 864 33.84 4.13 21.80
N GLU A 865 34.42 5.32 21.77
CA GLU A 865 35.82 5.52 21.40
C GLU A 865 36.69 5.57 22.67
N TYR A 866 37.86 4.94 22.65
CA TYR A 866 38.84 5.01 23.73
C TYR A 866 40.24 5.24 23.17
N PHE A 867 41.07 6.01 23.86
CA PHE A 867 42.42 6.31 23.37
C PHE A 867 43.46 5.56 24.19
N MET A 868 44.15 4.62 23.57
CA MET A 868 45.32 3.97 24.17
C MET A 868 46.54 4.87 23.99
N ARG A 869 47.08 5.36 25.11
CA ARG A 869 48.23 6.26 25.15
C ARG A 869 49.45 5.57 25.71
N LEU A 870 50.57 5.72 25.02
CA LEU A 870 51.89 5.32 25.49
C LEU A 870 52.64 6.55 25.96
N ASN A 871 52.86 6.64 27.27
CA ASN A 871 53.56 7.74 27.91
C ASN A 871 55.08 7.62 27.78
#